data_AF-K2GV53-F1
#
_entry.id   AF-K2GV53-F1
#
_cell.length_a   1.000
_cell.length_b   1.000
_cell.length_c   1.000
_cell.angle_alpha   90.00
_cell.angle_beta   90.00
_cell.angle_gamma   90.00
#
_symmetry.space_group_name_H-M   'P 1'
#
loop_
_entity.id
_entity.type
_entity.pdbx_description
1 polymer ?
#
loop_
_entity_poly.entity_id
_entity_poly.type
_entity_poly.pdbx_seq_one_letter_code
_entity_poly.pdbx_strand_id
1 'polypeptide(L)'
;MKKIIIFFVLLFIGEFAYAGDFIYPFAQVAVPKCRFSSWNNLWNECRMSIPRIENWNYSKYKTDSTYRKIYSILWWATYNYWWDVWYWSHLWVDIATSLWTPVRSIWDWEVILAKALSWWWNTVVIKHKLQNWKYIYSNYSHLSKIIAKIWYIKAWTTIWEVWSTWNSYWNHLHFQIDITGQSHPYWYTTCSKWIEIFDVVNNWLCRNYLLANTVDPILFLENNWKFQDIQEIQQKQQQTIKIEPKNIKTRNQITEEEINDFLRDHTIKLNTMVAWDNLEISKTYLSKLTVNYHNKLFSGNLPWEWLEFEYNKSVLKVFPEKVIFVDKWIREVQITWLKSGKHVINLKIWKKIIWSLFVNIYSNSEMQNPTDASIIIKNSIALWEEKQFWAVFKTKFGTKQMYIPYNWTYKIKLLSWKAKFCNVSNKTIKTCRNSELVNELYFRYEDTKNWILLFNIIPFDYIPIKLSLSKVGNKYDITWTKTQITVTNPLRFDNSYVYYNENISALKKWYLRLNKWYLLQDNELTWRQLKEIVFNYLEYEYLRSGDNLAQKNLIIKKISEVKWNLSVFDDYKKYTRWDFTKIIFDNFSLNLVKNDNKVLLDESWKYKDYITTLREKYDFRWKDQFSQKYFQPTKNITVWEALYLIEKLNSNIWVKFVYNN
;
A
#
# COMPACT_ATOMS: atom_id res chain seq x y z
N MET A 1 60.55 10.92 26.36
CA MET A 1 59.13 10.79 25.97
C MET A 1 58.62 9.41 26.36
N LYS A 2 57.81 9.35 27.43
CA LYS A 2 57.23 8.12 27.98
C LYS A 2 56.03 7.71 27.13
N LYS A 3 56.04 6.51 26.54
CA LYS A 3 54.85 5.87 25.94
C LYS A 3 54.23 4.95 26.98
N ILE A 4 53.11 5.38 27.54
CA ILE A 4 52.22 4.56 28.36
C ILE A 4 51.34 3.77 27.39
N ILE A 5 51.48 2.45 27.39
CA ILE A 5 50.55 1.53 26.73
C ILE A 5 49.52 1.15 27.79
N ILE A 6 48.29 1.64 27.65
CA ILE A 6 47.14 1.23 28.46
C ILE A 6 46.54 -0.02 27.78
N PHE A 7 46.73 -1.18 28.42
CA PHE A 7 46.01 -2.40 28.07
C PHE A 7 44.62 -2.32 28.70
N PHE A 8 43.59 -2.09 27.89
CA PHE A 8 42.19 -2.22 28.30
C PHE A 8 41.87 -3.72 28.42
N VAL A 9 42.03 -4.29 29.61
CA VAL A 9 41.43 -5.58 29.95
C VAL A 9 39.94 -5.32 30.19
N LEU A 10 39.13 -5.54 29.15
CA LEU A 10 37.69 -5.72 29.27
C LEU A 10 37.44 -7.00 30.07
N LEU A 11 37.36 -6.86 31.39
CA LEU A 11 36.78 -7.86 32.29
C LEU A 11 35.29 -7.98 31.95
N PHE A 12 34.96 -8.89 31.02
CA PHE A 12 33.66 -9.53 31.00
C PHE A 12 33.55 -10.33 32.30
N ILE A 13 32.92 -9.73 33.32
CA ILE A 13 32.45 -10.45 34.49
C ILE A 13 31.25 -11.28 34.02
N GLY A 14 31.53 -12.41 33.36
CA GLY A 14 30.59 -13.51 33.38
C GLY A 14 30.58 -14.04 34.80
N GLU A 15 29.43 -13.99 35.47
CA GLU A 15 29.20 -14.74 36.71
C GLU A 15 29.39 -16.23 36.39
N PHE A 16 30.61 -16.74 36.57
CA PHE A 16 30.83 -18.17 36.67
C PHE A 16 30.33 -18.60 38.04
N ALA A 17 29.30 -19.44 38.06
CA ALA A 17 28.84 -20.06 39.29
C ALA A 17 29.99 -20.86 39.91
N TYR A 18 30.19 -20.68 41.22
CA TYR A 18 31.11 -21.51 41.99
C TYR A 18 30.66 -22.97 41.95
N ALA A 19 31.62 -23.90 41.95
CA ALA A 19 31.36 -25.33 42.03
C ALA A 19 30.59 -25.65 43.33
N GLY A 20 29.29 -25.87 43.22
CA GLY A 20 28.40 -26.16 44.35
C GLY A 20 26.91 -26.04 44.04
N ASP A 21 26.59 -25.22 43.03
CA ASP A 21 25.26 -24.65 42.87
C ASP A 21 24.56 -25.04 41.55
N PHE A 22 23.32 -25.55 41.62
CA PHE A 22 22.50 -25.88 40.45
C PHE A 22 21.89 -24.65 39.81
N ILE A 23 21.95 -24.55 38.48
CA ILE A 23 21.43 -23.39 37.75
C ILE A 23 20.33 -23.79 36.78
N TYR A 24 19.39 -22.88 36.55
CA TYR A 24 18.41 -23.02 35.48
C TYR A 24 19.07 -23.22 34.10
N PRO A 25 18.43 -24.00 33.20
CA PRO A 25 18.95 -24.27 31.86
C PRO A 25 18.92 -23.05 30.93
N PHE A 26 18.32 -21.94 31.38
CA PHE A 26 18.31 -20.65 30.69
C PHE A 26 18.80 -19.55 31.62
N ALA A 27 19.63 -18.65 31.10
CA ALA A 27 19.89 -17.36 31.74
C ALA A 27 18.74 -16.37 31.47
N GLN A 28 18.32 -16.32 30.21
CA GLN A 28 17.24 -15.47 29.74
C GLN A 28 16.34 -16.26 28.81
N VAL A 29 15.08 -15.83 28.76
CA VAL A 29 14.04 -16.32 27.87
C VAL A 29 13.37 -15.14 27.18
N ALA A 30 12.63 -15.42 26.11
CA ALA A 30 11.87 -14.38 25.42
C ALA A 30 10.68 -13.99 26.30
N VAL A 31 10.40 -12.68 26.39
CA VAL A 31 9.13 -12.22 26.96
C VAL A 31 8.00 -12.90 26.16
N PRO A 32 6.94 -13.45 26.80
CA PRO A 32 5.96 -14.29 26.12
C PRO A 32 5.38 -13.72 24.83
N LYS A 33 5.14 -12.40 24.77
CA LYS A 33 4.63 -11.71 23.57
C LYS A 33 5.61 -11.69 22.39
N CYS A 34 6.92 -11.81 22.66
CA CYS A 34 7.98 -11.75 21.66
C CYS A 34 8.50 -13.14 21.24
N ARG A 35 8.09 -14.23 21.90
CA ARG A 35 8.63 -15.60 21.70
C ARG A 35 8.47 -16.16 20.28
N PHE A 36 7.70 -15.49 19.44
CA PHE A 36 7.44 -15.84 18.05
C PHE A 36 8.56 -15.42 17.09
N SER A 37 9.38 -14.44 17.47
CA SER A 37 10.59 -14.05 16.76
C SER A 37 11.77 -14.93 17.16
N SER A 38 12.75 -15.10 16.26
CA SER A 38 14.01 -15.78 16.59
C SER A 38 14.81 -15.00 17.62
N TRP A 39 15.54 -15.70 18.49
CA TRP A 39 16.34 -15.12 19.58
C TRP A 39 17.28 -14.00 19.11
N ASN A 40 17.95 -14.22 17.98
CA ASN A 40 18.92 -13.29 17.40
C ASN A 40 18.27 -12.00 16.87
N ASN A 41 16.96 -12.00 16.62
CA ASN A 41 16.20 -10.84 16.16
C ASN A 41 15.41 -10.16 17.30
N LEU A 42 15.49 -10.68 18.53
CA LEU A 42 14.84 -10.05 19.68
C LEU A 42 15.57 -8.78 20.10
N TRP A 43 14.80 -7.73 20.30
CA TRP A 43 15.20 -6.52 20.99
C TRP A 43 15.49 -6.80 22.48
N ASN A 44 16.23 -5.91 23.14
CA ASN A 44 16.63 -6.11 24.54
C ASN A 44 15.42 -6.18 25.48
N GLU A 45 14.39 -5.36 25.24
CA GLU A 45 13.12 -5.37 25.97
C GLU A 45 12.27 -6.63 25.77
N CYS A 46 12.59 -7.44 24.76
CA CYS A 46 11.97 -8.73 24.50
C CYS A 46 12.73 -9.90 25.12
N ARG A 47 13.82 -9.63 25.86
CA ARG A 47 14.57 -10.63 26.63
C ARG A 47 14.35 -10.37 28.11
N MET A 48 14.04 -11.41 28.87
CA MET A 48 13.89 -11.35 30.31
C MET A 48 14.67 -12.48 30.96
N SER A 49 15.13 -12.28 32.19
CA SER A 49 15.63 -13.39 33.00
C SER A 49 14.53 -14.44 33.15
N ILE A 50 14.91 -15.73 33.17
CA ILE A 50 13.92 -16.79 33.38
C ILE A 50 13.22 -16.56 34.74
N PRO A 51 11.88 -16.45 34.76
CA PRO A 51 11.16 -16.20 36.01
C PRO A 51 11.24 -17.44 36.90
N ARG A 52 11.86 -17.31 38.07
CA ARG A 52 12.07 -18.41 39.02
C ARG A 52 10.83 -18.70 39.83
N ILE A 53 10.53 -19.97 40.08
CA ILE A 53 9.36 -20.38 40.88
C ILE A 53 9.84 -20.57 42.31
N GLU A 54 10.21 -19.45 42.92
CA GLU A 54 10.81 -19.43 44.24
C GLU A 54 9.95 -20.19 45.24
N ASN A 55 10.61 -21.02 46.05
CA ASN A 55 9.98 -21.88 47.04
C ASN A 55 8.89 -22.79 46.46
N TRP A 56 9.06 -23.25 45.20
CA TRP A 56 8.15 -24.19 44.51
C TRP A 56 6.67 -23.76 44.61
N ASN A 57 6.41 -22.45 44.61
CA ASN A 57 5.09 -21.89 44.79
C ASN A 57 4.28 -21.92 43.50
N TYR A 58 3.77 -23.10 43.15
CA TYR A 58 2.94 -23.31 41.95
C TYR A 58 1.62 -22.51 41.97
N SER A 59 1.20 -21.97 43.12
CA SER A 59 -0.01 -21.13 43.16
C SER A 59 0.10 -19.87 42.28
N LYS A 60 1.34 -19.40 42.01
CA LYS A 60 1.61 -18.27 41.08
C LYS A 60 1.06 -18.53 39.68
N TYR A 61 0.96 -19.79 39.23
CA TYR A 61 0.39 -20.14 37.91
C TYR A 61 -1.09 -19.78 37.77
N LYS A 62 -1.84 -19.70 38.87
CA LYS A 62 -3.26 -19.36 38.83
C LYS A 62 -3.46 -17.92 38.33
N THR A 63 -2.61 -17.01 38.76
CA THR A 63 -2.78 -15.56 38.52
C THR A 63 -1.78 -14.98 37.53
N ASP A 64 -0.57 -15.53 37.44
CA ASP A 64 0.49 -14.98 36.59
C ASP A 64 0.55 -15.66 35.22
N SER A 65 0.18 -14.90 34.17
CA SER A 65 0.22 -15.37 32.78
C SER A 65 1.63 -15.56 32.24
N THR A 66 2.64 -14.90 32.82
CA THR A 66 4.04 -15.01 32.39
C THR A 66 4.60 -16.38 32.76
N TYR A 67 4.38 -16.84 34.00
CA TYR A 67 4.78 -18.19 34.43
C TYR A 67 4.09 -19.26 33.58
N ARG A 68 2.77 -19.16 33.36
CA ARG A 68 2.05 -20.13 32.51
C ARG A 68 2.55 -20.18 31.07
N LYS A 69 2.93 -19.04 30.50
CA LYS A 69 3.37 -18.96 29.10
C LYS A 69 4.83 -19.39 28.92
N ILE A 70 5.68 -19.24 29.95
CA ILE A 70 7.08 -19.68 29.91
C ILE A 70 7.18 -21.14 30.31
N TYR A 71 6.63 -21.55 31.44
CA TYR A 71 6.57 -22.96 31.82
C TYR A 71 5.25 -23.54 31.31
N SER A 72 5.25 -23.84 30.01
CA SER A 72 4.04 -24.20 29.30
C SER A 72 3.41 -25.48 29.82
N ILE A 73 4.20 -26.45 30.29
CA ILE A 73 3.70 -27.68 30.92
C ILE A 73 4.52 -27.98 32.18
N LEU A 74 3.85 -28.34 33.26
CA LEU A 74 4.46 -28.71 34.53
C LEU A 74 4.63 -30.23 34.67
N TRP A 75 5.61 -30.61 35.50
CA TRP A 75 5.71 -31.98 36.01
C TRP A 75 4.41 -32.32 36.76
N TRP A 76 3.91 -33.54 36.61
CA TRP A 76 2.63 -33.99 37.20
C TRP A 76 1.32 -33.35 36.69
N ALA A 77 1.37 -32.62 35.58
CA ALA A 77 0.17 -32.03 34.94
C ALA A 77 -0.38 -32.91 33.79
N THR A 78 -1.58 -32.57 33.28
CA THR A 78 -2.14 -33.14 32.04
C THR A 78 -1.57 -32.46 30.79
N TYR A 79 -1.76 -33.08 29.62
CA TYR A 79 -1.76 -32.38 28.33
C TYR A 79 -3.03 -31.59 28.00
N ASN A 80 -4.11 -31.75 28.76
CA ASN A 80 -5.38 -31.01 28.61
C ASN A 80 -5.33 -29.62 29.26
N TYR A 81 -4.69 -29.53 30.43
CA TYR A 81 -4.65 -28.33 31.25
C TYR A 81 -3.24 -27.86 31.57
N TRP A 82 -2.19 -28.65 31.38
CA TRP A 82 -0.76 -28.27 31.43
C TRP A 82 -0.19 -27.80 32.79
N TRP A 83 -1.02 -27.36 33.74
CA TRP A 83 -0.61 -26.84 35.05
C TRP A 83 -1.48 -27.35 36.21
N ASP A 84 -2.31 -28.38 35.99
CA ASP A 84 -3.05 -29.11 37.02
C ASP A 84 -2.14 -30.11 37.76
N VAL A 85 -1.12 -29.58 38.43
CA VAL A 85 -0.19 -30.37 39.26
C VAL A 85 -1.01 -31.18 40.28
N TRP A 86 -0.64 -32.46 40.43
CA TRP A 86 -1.28 -33.52 41.24
C TRP A 86 -2.37 -34.35 40.58
N TYR A 87 -2.67 -34.13 39.31
CA TYR A 87 -3.71 -34.90 38.66
C TYR A 87 -3.18 -35.97 37.71
N TRP A 88 -1.96 -35.83 37.15
CA TRP A 88 -1.52 -36.66 36.01
C TRP A 88 -0.02 -37.02 35.98
N SER A 89 0.40 -37.90 35.08
CA SER A 89 1.73 -38.53 35.12
C SER A 89 2.75 -37.90 34.14
N HIS A 90 2.85 -36.58 34.07
CA HIS A 90 3.83 -35.92 33.19
C HIS A 90 5.24 -35.90 33.81
N LEU A 91 6.25 -36.36 33.06
CA LEU A 91 7.61 -36.68 33.55
C LEU A 91 8.57 -35.49 33.56
N TRP A 92 8.20 -34.36 32.95
CA TRP A 92 9.10 -33.24 32.68
C TRP A 92 8.40 -31.88 32.82
N VAL A 93 9.18 -30.82 32.56
CA VAL A 93 8.69 -29.45 32.42
C VAL A 93 9.01 -28.95 31.02
N ASP A 94 8.06 -28.29 30.38
CA ASP A 94 8.29 -27.60 29.11
C ASP A 94 8.48 -26.10 29.34
N ILE A 95 9.61 -25.58 28.87
CA ILE A 95 9.98 -24.17 29.00
C ILE A 95 9.96 -23.52 27.62
N ALA A 96 8.86 -22.82 27.30
CA ALA A 96 8.63 -22.13 26.05
C ALA A 96 9.36 -20.78 25.96
N THR A 97 10.04 -20.56 24.83
CA THR A 97 10.81 -19.34 24.53
C THR A 97 11.03 -19.23 23.02
N SER A 98 11.75 -18.21 22.53
CA SER A 98 12.07 -18.06 21.11
C SER A 98 12.92 -19.21 20.55
N LEU A 99 12.74 -19.51 19.26
CA LEU A 99 13.68 -20.33 18.51
C LEU A 99 15.10 -19.78 18.69
N TRP A 100 16.07 -20.69 18.75
CA TRP A 100 17.48 -20.38 18.90
C TRP A 100 17.89 -19.80 20.25
N THR A 101 17.01 -19.81 21.26
CA THR A 101 17.39 -19.42 22.63
C THR A 101 18.46 -20.38 23.16
N PRO A 102 19.63 -19.91 23.64
CA PRO A 102 20.69 -20.78 24.13
C PRO A 102 20.27 -21.60 25.35
N VAL A 103 20.44 -22.92 25.28
CA VAL A 103 20.23 -23.87 26.38
C VAL A 103 21.57 -24.18 27.03
N ARG A 104 21.61 -24.21 28.36
CA ARG A 104 22.83 -24.36 29.17
C ARG A 104 22.77 -25.56 30.09
N SER A 105 23.94 -26.14 30.38
CA SER A 105 24.06 -27.20 31.37
C SER A 105 23.71 -26.69 32.76
N ILE A 106 22.94 -27.46 33.52
CA ILE A 106 22.49 -27.07 34.87
C ILE A 106 23.59 -27.25 35.92
N TRP A 107 24.57 -28.13 35.62
CA TRP A 107 25.72 -28.41 36.47
C TRP A 107 26.90 -28.97 35.66
N ASP A 108 28.02 -29.19 36.33
CA ASP A 108 29.20 -29.86 35.81
C ASP A 108 28.91 -31.34 35.57
N TRP A 109 29.77 -32.00 34.78
CA TRP A 109 30.09 -33.44 34.73
C TRP A 109 30.09 -33.95 33.28
N GLU A 110 29.49 -35.08 32.93
CA GLU A 110 29.73 -35.77 31.64
C GLU A 110 28.47 -35.82 30.76
N VAL A 111 28.59 -35.37 29.52
CA VAL A 111 27.57 -35.59 28.49
C VAL A 111 27.63 -37.04 28.02
N ILE A 112 26.64 -37.85 28.39
CA ILE A 112 26.60 -39.29 28.07
C ILE A 112 25.78 -39.60 26.81
N LEU A 113 24.95 -38.66 26.36
CA LEU A 113 24.15 -38.78 25.14
C LEU A 113 24.01 -37.41 24.47
N ALA A 114 24.25 -37.37 23.16
CA ALA A 114 24.01 -36.19 22.33
C ALA A 114 23.64 -36.65 20.90
N LYS A 115 22.38 -37.05 20.70
CA LYS A 115 21.89 -37.57 19.40
C LYS A 115 20.40 -37.34 19.22
N ALA A 116 19.93 -37.49 17.98
CA ALA A 116 18.50 -37.59 17.71
C ALA A 116 17.95 -38.91 18.25
N LEU A 117 16.91 -38.82 19.07
CA LEU A 117 16.06 -39.89 19.54
C LEU A 117 14.67 -39.71 18.91
N SER A 118 13.87 -40.78 18.85
CA SER A 118 12.56 -40.81 18.17
C SER A 118 11.62 -39.67 18.60
N TRP A 119 10.84 -39.85 19.67
CA TRP A 119 9.84 -38.88 20.12
C TRP A 119 10.44 -37.62 20.77
N TRP A 120 11.69 -37.69 21.23
CA TRP A 120 12.40 -36.62 21.93
C TRP A 120 13.15 -35.67 20.99
N TRP A 121 13.27 -36.09 19.72
CA TRP A 121 14.12 -35.46 18.72
C TRP A 121 15.58 -35.38 19.19
N ASN A 122 16.28 -34.33 18.81
CA ASN A 122 17.61 -34.02 19.32
C ASN A 122 17.60 -33.89 20.84
N THR A 123 18.34 -34.79 21.50
CA THR A 123 18.41 -34.88 22.95
C THR A 123 19.86 -34.85 23.43
N VAL A 124 20.07 -34.18 24.57
CA VAL A 124 21.28 -34.26 25.39
C VAL A 124 20.93 -34.87 26.73
N VAL A 125 21.75 -35.82 27.20
CA VAL A 125 21.71 -36.31 28.57
C VAL A 125 23.06 -36.05 29.23
N ILE A 126 23.02 -35.39 30.37
CA ILE A 126 24.20 -35.08 31.18
C ILE A 126 24.06 -35.85 32.49
N LYS A 127 25.01 -36.75 32.75
CA LYS A 127 25.13 -37.42 34.03
C LYS A 127 25.79 -36.45 35.01
N HIS A 128 25.31 -36.37 36.23
CA HIS A 128 25.90 -35.55 37.29
C HIS A 128 26.20 -36.40 38.50
N LYS A 129 27.35 -36.14 39.14
CA LYS A 129 27.75 -36.82 40.37
C LYS A 129 27.45 -35.93 41.57
N LEU A 130 26.63 -36.45 42.48
CA LEU A 130 26.25 -35.79 43.72
C LEU A 130 27.34 -35.96 44.80
N GLN A 131 27.30 -35.10 45.81
CA GLN A 131 28.26 -35.13 46.93
C GLN A 131 28.23 -36.47 47.71
N ASN A 132 27.05 -37.11 47.79
CA ASN A 132 26.85 -38.41 48.43
C ASN A 132 27.15 -39.61 47.49
N TRP A 133 27.90 -39.41 46.41
CA TRP A 133 28.25 -40.43 45.41
C TRP A 133 27.07 -41.06 44.65
N LYS A 134 25.86 -40.52 44.78
CA LYS A 134 24.73 -40.86 43.90
C LYS A 134 24.88 -40.13 42.56
N TYR A 135 24.23 -40.67 41.53
CA TYR A 135 24.17 -40.05 40.20
C TYR A 135 22.75 -39.62 39.88
N ILE A 136 22.63 -38.51 39.17
CA ILE A 136 21.39 -38.05 38.56
C ILE A 136 21.66 -37.70 37.10
N TYR A 137 20.60 -37.54 36.32
CA TYR A 137 20.72 -37.28 34.89
C TYR A 137 19.78 -36.15 34.50
N SER A 138 20.33 -35.09 33.92
CA SER A 138 19.53 -34.02 33.33
C SER A 138 19.36 -34.29 31.83
N ASN A 139 18.11 -34.21 31.39
CA ASN A 139 17.70 -34.51 30.03
C ASN A 139 17.16 -33.24 29.37
N TYR A 140 17.65 -32.96 28.16
CA TYR A 140 17.29 -31.77 27.38
C TYR A 140 16.84 -32.24 26.00
N SER A 141 15.59 -32.00 25.64
CA SER A 141 14.98 -32.52 24.41
C SER A 141 14.30 -31.42 23.58
N HIS A 142 13.90 -31.76 22.35
CA HIS A 142 13.32 -30.85 21.35
C HIS A 142 14.27 -29.73 20.89
N LEU A 143 15.55 -30.06 20.69
CA LEU A 143 16.62 -29.09 20.38
C LEU A 143 16.92 -28.94 18.86
N SER A 144 17.60 -27.87 18.45
CA SER A 144 17.77 -27.50 17.02
C SER A 144 18.86 -28.27 16.26
N LYS A 145 20.14 -28.09 16.62
CA LYS A 145 21.33 -28.76 16.06
C LYS A 145 22.36 -29.16 17.14
N ILE A 146 22.90 -30.37 17.08
CA ILE A 146 23.85 -30.90 18.09
C ILE A 146 25.15 -30.09 18.13
N ILE A 147 25.39 -29.35 19.22
CA ILE A 147 26.63 -28.58 19.45
C ILE A 147 27.54 -29.28 20.47
N ALA A 148 26.97 -30.00 21.43
CA ALA A 148 27.73 -30.75 22.44
C ALA A 148 28.44 -31.98 21.83
N LYS A 149 29.70 -32.19 22.21
CA LYS A 149 30.43 -33.46 22.01
C LYS A 149 30.33 -34.28 23.30
N ILE A 150 30.37 -35.62 23.19
CA ILE A 150 30.46 -36.51 24.36
C ILE A 150 31.76 -36.20 25.09
N TRP A 151 31.67 -35.43 26.18
CA TRP A 151 32.80 -35.00 26.97
C TRP A 151 32.38 -34.38 28.31
N TYR A 152 33.37 -33.99 29.11
CA TYR A 152 33.14 -33.21 30.32
C TYR A 152 32.66 -31.80 29.98
N ILE A 153 31.62 -31.37 30.68
CA ILE A 153 31.02 -30.06 30.54
C ILE A 153 30.96 -29.31 31.86
N LYS A 154 31.08 -27.99 31.79
CA LYS A 154 30.91 -27.10 32.93
C LYS A 154 29.50 -26.56 33.01
N ALA A 155 29.03 -26.33 34.23
CA ALA A 155 27.80 -25.62 34.51
C ALA A 155 27.75 -24.34 33.67
N TRP A 156 26.57 -24.05 33.13
CA TRP A 156 26.31 -22.88 32.30
C TRP A 156 27.01 -22.80 30.94
N THR A 157 27.77 -23.82 30.54
CA THR A 157 28.19 -23.97 29.15
C THR A 157 26.95 -24.12 28.28
N THR A 158 26.86 -23.32 27.21
CA THR A 158 25.81 -23.51 26.20
C THR A 158 25.98 -24.88 25.58
N ILE A 159 25.01 -25.75 25.81
CA ILE A 159 24.97 -27.11 25.27
C ILE A 159 24.25 -27.15 23.93
N TRP A 160 23.32 -26.21 23.72
CA TRP A 160 22.45 -26.17 22.55
C TRP A 160 21.62 -24.88 22.47
N GLU A 161 20.53 -24.96 21.72
CA GLU A 161 19.59 -23.91 21.35
C GLU A 161 18.18 -24.53 21.16
N VAL A 162 17.16 -23.77 21.57
CA VAL A 162 15.74 -24.18 21.49
C VAL A 162 15.27 -24.35 20.05
N TRP A 163 14.42 -25.36 19.83
CA TRP A 163 13.76 -25.63 18.55
C TRP A 163 12.26 -25.89 18.72
N SER A 164 11.60 -26.22 17.61
CA SER A 164 10.21 -26.66 17.55
C SER A 164 10.17 -28.01 16.86
N THR A 165 9.59 -29.01 17.52
CA THR A 165 9.49 -30.37 16.95
C THR A 165 8.04 -30.83 16.90
N TRP A 166 7.80 -31.93 16.19
CA TRP A 166 6.50 -32.37 15.65
C TRP A 166 5.39 -32.63 16.69
N ASN A 167 5.70 -32.58 18.00
CA ASN A 167 4.75 -32.77 19.11
C ASN A 167 4.78 -31.62 20.13
N SER A 168 5.20 -30.43 19.70
CA SER A 168 5.55 -29.30 20.55
C SER A 168 4.66 -28.11 20.16
N TYR A 169 3.66 -27.73 20.96
CA TYR A 169 2.71 -26.65 20.59
C TYR A 169 3.38 -25.28 20.38
N TRP A 170 4.60 -25.11 20.91
CA TRP A 170 5.45 -23.92 20.79
C TRP A 170 6.93 -24.30 20.79
N ASN A 171 7.79 -23.38 20.36
CA ASN A 171 9.23 -23.45 20.60
C ASN A 171 9.49 -23.62 22.11
N HIS A 172 10.12 -24.72 22.51
CA HIS A 172 10.38 -24.95 23.93
C HIS A 172 11.57 -25.89 24.16
N LEU A 173 12.05 -25.88 25.41
CA LEU A 173 12.92 -26.91 25.94
C LEU A 173 12.08 -27.88 26.76
N HIS A 174 12.16 -29.15 26.42
CA HIS A 174 11.70 -30.22 27.29
C HIS A 174 12.81 -30.58 28.27
N PHE A 175 12.54 -30.49 29.56
CA PHE A 175 13.53 -30.64 30.61
C PHE A 175 13.10 -31.62 31.71
N GLN A 176 13.91 -32.65 31.94
CA GLN A 176 13.62 -33.76 32.86
C GLN A 176 14.83 -34.11 33.73
N ILE A 177 14.59 -34.51 34.98
CA ILE A 177 15.61 -35.02 35.91
C ILE A 177 15.31 -36.47 36.26
N ASP A 178 16.22 -37.38 35.90
CA ASP A 178 16.15 -38.80 36.26
C ASP A 178 17.07 -39.09 37.45
N ILE A 179 16.62 -39.99 38.32
CA ILE A 179 17.28 -40.31 39.60
C ILE A 179 17.69 -41.78 39.74
N THR A 180 17.46 -42.60 38.71
CA THR A 180 17.84 -44.02 38.66
C THR A 180 18.85 -44.28 37.55
N GLY A 181 19.46 -45.47 37.52
CA GLY A 181 20.37 -45.88 36.43
C GLY A 181 19.67 -46.54 35.23
N GLN A 182 18.37 -46.27 35.03
CA GLN A 182 17.62 -46.81 33.89
C GLN A 182 18.01 -46.13 32.56
N SER A 183 17.34 -46.45 31.45
CA SER A 183 17.56 -45.74 30.19
C SER A 183 17.17 -44.27 30.31
N HIS A 184 18.00 -43.38 29.75
CA HIS A 184 17.81 -41.92 29.78
C HIS A 184 17.57 -41.34 28.38
N PRO A 185 16.62 -40.40 28.20
CA PRO A 185 15.62 -39.97 29.18
C PRO A 185 14.69 -41.12 29.60
N TYR A 186 14.33 -41.18 30.88
CA TYR A 186 13.41 -42.20 31.38
C TYR A 186 12.04 -42.11 30.70
N TRP A 187 11.43 -43.27 30.43
CA TRP A 187 10.13 -43.39 29.76
C TRP A 187 9.29 -44.54 30.34
N TYR A 188 7.97 -44.50 30.13
CA TYR A 188 7.01 -45.46 30.69
C TYR A 188 6.99 -46.86 30.07
N THR A 189 8.06 -47.28 29.39
CA THR A 189 8.09 -48.49 28.55
C THR A 189 7.47 -49.75 29.18
N THR A 190 7.63 -49.92 30.49
CA THR A 190 7.11 -51.11 31.21
C THR A 190 5.62 -51.03 31.55
N CYS A 191 5.11 -49.83 31.88
CA CYS A 191 3.75 -49.66 32.41
C CYS A 191 2.77 -49.05 31.39
N SER A 192 3.27 -48.46 30.29
CA SER A 192 2.46 -47.89 29.20
C SER A 192 2.36 -48.80 27.98
N LYS A 193 2.65 -50.10 28.12
CA LYS A 193 2.65 -51.02 26.99
C LYS A 193 1.26 -51.04 26.34
N TRP A 194 1.19 -50.67 25.06
CA TRP A 194 -0.04 -50.57 24.26
C TRP A 194 -1.00 -49.43 24.62
N ILE A 195 -0.53 -48.42 25.36
CA ILE A 195 -1.32 -47.25 25.73
C ILE A 195 -0.66 -46.01 25.14
N GLU A 196 -1.44 -45.18 24.46
CA GLU A 196 -0.98 -43.89 23.95
C GLU A 196 -0.49 -43.00 25.09
N ILE A 197 0.59 -42.25 24.86
CA ILE A 197 1.23 -41.45 25.93
C ILE A 197 0.28 -40.40 26.51
N PHE A 198 -0.57 -39.81 25.67
CA PHE A 198 -1.58 -38.85 26.11
C PHE A 198 -2.54 -39.49 27.10
N ASP A 199 -2.92 -40.75 26.89
CA ASP A 199 -3.78 -41.50 27.80
C ASP A 199 -3.04 -41.93 29.07
N VAL A 200 -1.75 -42.29 28.97
CA VAL A 200 -0.94 -42.60 30.16
C VAL A 200 -0.87 -41.41 31.11
N VAL A 201 -0.57 -40.23 30.54
CA VAL A 201 -0.48 -38.98 31.31
C VAL A 201 -1.88 -38.59 31.80
N ASN A 202 -2.83 -38.38 30.89
CA ASN A 202 -4.16 -37.84 31.18
C ASN A 202 -5.11 -38.82 31.89
N ASN A 203 -4.75 -40.10 32.06
CA ASN A 203 -5.53 -41.09 32.84
C ASN A 203 -4.77 -41.64 34.08
N TRP A 204 -3.68 -40.98 34.49
CA TRP A 204 -2.97 -41.18 35.78
C TRP A 204 -2.38 -42.58 35.90
N LEU A 205 -2.00 -43.15 34.76
CA LEU A 205 -1.32 -44.43 34.70
C LEU A 205 0.16 -44.22 35.07
N CYS A 206 0.86 -45.28 35.46
CA CYS A 206 2.32 -45.25 35.70
C CYS A 206 2.84 -44.31 36.80
N ARG A 207 2.02 -43.79 37.72
CA ARG A 207 2.47 -42.83 38.75
C ARG A 207 3.64 -43.34 39.61
N ASN A 208 3.56 -44.57 40.09
CA ASN A 208 4.62 -45.17 40.92
C ASN A 208 5.94 -45.27 40.16
N TYR A 209 5.86 -45.54 38.86
CA TYR A 209 7.02 -45.61 37.96
C TYR A 209 7.64 -44.23 37.75
N LEU A 210 6.84 -43.17 37.60
CA LEU A 210 7.34 -41.80 37.54
C LEU A 210 8.06 -41.40 38.83
N LEU A 211 7.43 -41.63 39.99
CA LEU A 211 7.97 -41.25 41.29
C LEU A 211 9.27 -41.99 41.65
N ALA A 212 9.38 -43.24 41.20
CA ALA A 212 10.57 -44.05 41.44
C ALA A 212 11.78 -43.63 40.57
N ASN A 213 11.54 -42.98 39.41
CA ASN A 213 12.59 -42.77 38.40
C ASN A 213 12.89 -41.30 38.10
N THR A 214 12.00 -40.38 38.44
CA THR A 214 12.14 -38.95 38.13
C THR A 214 11.81 -38.08 39.35
N VAL A 215 12.26 -36.83 39.31
CA VAL A 215 11.88 -35.78 40.26
C VAL A 215 11.42 -34.54 39.51
N ASP A 216 10.55 -33.76 40.15
CA ASP A 216 10.14 -32.43 39.72
C ASP A 216 11.38 -31.54 39.46
N PRO A 217 11.63 -31.15 38.19
CA PRO A 217 12.79 -30.35 37.82
C PRO A 217 12.79 -28.94 38.44
N ILE A 218 11.63 -28.34 38.69
CA ILE A 218 11.55 -26.99 39.27
C ILE A 218 11.94 -27.04 40.75
N LEU A 219 11.35 -27.98 41.48
CA LEU A 219 11.66 -28.17 42.91
C LEU A 219 13.14 -28.53 43.12
N PHE A 220 13.71 -29.30 42.19
CA PHE A 220 15.13 -29.64 42.18
C PHE A 220 16.05 -28.40 42.03
N LEU A 221 15.69 -27.46 41.14
CA LEU A 221 16.51 -26.26 40.85
C LEU A 221 16.36 -25.13 41.89
N GLU A 222 15.21 -25.00 42.53
CA GLU A 222 14.89 -23.86 43.43
C GLU A 222 15.41 -24.01 44.86
N ASN A 223 16.20 -25.04 45.14
CA ASN A 223 16.64 -25.33 46.49
C ASN A 223 17.86 -24.50 46.95
N ASN A 224 17.74 -23.16 46.89
CA ASN A 224 18.78 -22.22 47.32
C ASN A 224 20.18 -22.56 46.81
N TRP A 225 20.27 -23.09 45.60
CA TRP A 225 21.55 -23.41 44.98
C TRP A 225 22.34 -24.47 45.76
N LYS A 226 21.75 -25.20 46.70
CA LYS A 226 22.42 -26.26 47.45
C LYS A 226 21.81 -27.61 47.12
N PHE A 227 22.65 -28.62 47.01
CA PHE A 227 22.15 -29.99 46.87
C PHE A 227 21.38 -30.43 48.12
N GLN A 228 20.18 -30.97 47.93
CA GLN A 228 19.41 -31.72 48.93
C GLN A 228 19.36 -33.19 48.55
N ASP A 229 19.27 -34.08 49.54
CA ASP A 229 19.11 -35.50 49.24
C ASP A 229 17.80 -35.72 48.47
N ILE A 230 17.83 -36.64 47.50
CA ILE A 230 16.69 -36.97 46.65
C ILE A 230 15.46 -37.38 47.47
N GLN A 231 15.66 -38.04 48.63
CA GLN A 231 14.56 -38.41 49.52
C GLN A 231 13.87 -37.17 50.12
N GLU A 232 14.63 -36.13 50.47
CA GLU A 232 14.07 -34.87 50.98
C GLU A 232 13.29 -34.14 49.87
N ILE A 233 13.82 -34.14 48.65
CA ILE A 233 13.14 -33.60 47.45
C ILE A 233 11.82 -34.34 47.20
N GLN A 234 11.81 -35.67 47.28
CA GLN A 234 10.60 -36.48 47.14
C GLN A 234 9.57 -36.23 48.27
N GLN A 235 10.02 -36.00 49.50
CA GLN A 235 9.14 -35.62 50.61
C GLN A 235 8.52 -34.24 50.38
N LYS A 236 9.30 -33.26 49.93
CA LYS A 236 8.80 -31.90 49.62
C LYS A 236 7.83 -31.90 48.44
N GLN A 237 8.07 -32.74 47.42
CA GLN A 237 7.14 -32.91 46.31
C GLN A 237 5.74 -33.33 46.78
N GLN A 238 5.66 -34.22 47.77
CA GLN A 238 4.40 -34.65 48.38
C GLN A 238 3.68 -33.54 49.16
N GLN A 239 4.38 -32.44 49.50
CA GLN A 239 3.83 -31.28 50.20
C GLN A 239 3.45 -30.14 49.25
N THR A 240 3.70 -30.27 47.95
CA THR A 240 3.36 -29.22 46.97
C THR A 240 1.84 -29.00 46.89
N ILE A 241 1.43 -27.76 46.60
CA ILE A 241 0.01 -27.41 46.56
C ILE A 241 -0.66 -28.02 45.33
N LYS A 242 -1.73 -28.78 45.55
CA LYS A 242 -2.63 -29.28 44.50
C LYS A 242 -3.32 -28.14 43.74
N ILE A 243 -3.24 -28.16 42.41
CA ILE A 243 -3.92 -27.18 41.54
C ILE A 243 -5.12 -27.84 40.88
N GLU A 244 -6.30 -27.60 41.45
CA GLU A 244 -7.56 -28.14 40.94
C GLU A 244 -7.90 -27.60 39.52
N PRO A 245 -8.31 -28.45 38.55
CA PRO A 245 -8.68 -28.03 37.20
C PRO A 245 -9.75 -26.93 37.13
N LYS A 246 -10.70 -26.91 38.09
CA LYS A 246 -11.73 -25.86 38.19
C LYS A 246 -11.17 -24.46 38.53
N ASN A 247 -9.96 -24.40 39.09
CA ASN A 247 -9.32 -23.16 39.54
C ASN A 247 -8.32 -22.60 38.51
N ILE A 248 -8.27 -23.18 37.31
CA ILE A 248 -7.37 -22.79 36.23
C ILE A 248 -8.17 -22.52 34.96
N LYS A 249 -7.60 -21.68 34.09
CA LYS A 249 -8.19 -21.40 32.79
C LYS A 249 -8.18 -22.68 31.95
N THR A 250 -9.26 -22.89 31.20
CA THR A 250 -9.33 -23.96 30.21
C THR A 250 -8.38 -23.68 29.04
N ARG A 251 -8.01 -24.71 28.27
CA ARG A 251 -7.15 -24.53 27.09
C ARG A 251 -7.73 -23.53 26.10
N ASN A 252 -9.05 -23.56 25.85
CA ASN A 252 -9.72 -22.61 24.96
C ASN A 252 -9.58 -21.15 25.42
N GLN A 253 -9.70 -20.89 26.73
CA GLN A 253 -9.56 -19.54 27.27
C GLN A 253 -8.13 -19.02 27.12
N ILE A 254 -7.13 -19.89 27.26
CA ILE A 254 -5.72 -19.52 27.12
C ILE A 254 -5.35 -19.33 25.66
N THR A 255 -5.81 -20.22 24.79
CA THR A 255 -5.68 -20.06 23.34
C THR A 255 -6.23 -18.71 22.91
N GLU A 256 -7.44 -18.33 23.38
CA GLU A 256 -8.00 -17.01 23.07
C GLU A 256 -7.17 -15.85 23.63
N GLU A 257 -6.67 -15.95 24.86
CA GLU A 257 -5.75 -14.95 25.45
C GLU A 257 -4.48 -14.80 24.60
N GLU A 258 -3.85 -15.90 24.19
CA GLU A 258 -2.64 -15.93 23.37
C GLU A 258 -2.87 -15.32 21.97
N ILE A 259 -4.03 -15.60 21.35
CA ILE A 259 -4.44 -14.96 20.07
C ILE A 259 -4.54 -13.46 20.24
N ASN A 260 -5.27 -13.02 21.27
CA ASN A 260 -5.53 -11.60 21.49
C ASN A 260 -4.23 -10.85 21.79
N ASP A 261 -3.33 -11.43 22.58
CA ASP A 261 -2.00 -10.88 22.84
C ASP A 261 -1.16 -10.79 21.56
N PHE A 262 -1.17 -11.83 20.73
CA PHE A 262 -0.45 -11.83 19.46
C PHE A 262 -0.98 -10.74 18.52
N LEU A 263 -2.31 -10.67 18.34
CA LEU A 263 -2.98 -9.70 17.47
C LEU A 263 -2.93 -8.25 17.98
N ARG A 264 -2.67 -8.03 19.27
CA ARG A 264 -2.43 -6.69 19.81
C ARG A 264 -1.19 -6.05 19.20
N ASP A 265 -0.14 -6.85 19.02
CA ASP A 265 1.16 -6.36 18.58
C ASP A 265 1.44 -6.68 17.10
N HIS A 266 0.69 -7.62 16.50
CA HIS A 266 0.87 -8.06 15.12
C HIS A 266 -0.31 -7.70 14.22
N THR A 267 -0.01 -7.22 13.01
CA THR A 267 -1.00 -7.05 11.94
C THR A 267 -0.68 -7.98 10.78
N ILE A 268 -1.70 -8.60 10.20
CA ILE A 268 -1.54 -9.54 9.10
C ILE A 268 -2.37 -9.07 7.92
N LYS A 269 -1.77 -9.07 6.73
CA LYS A 269 -2.44 -8.64 5.49
C LYS A 269 -2.12 -9.60 4.36
N LEU A 270 -3.15 -9.93 3.59
CA LEU A 270 -3.02 -10.62 2.32
C LEU A 270 -3.38 -9.65 1.20
N ASN A 271 -2.43 -9.39 0.29
CA ASN A 271 -2.66 -8.56 -0.88
C ASN A 271 -2.42 -9.37 -2.15
N THR A 272 -3.33 -9.25 -3.12
CA THR A 272 -3.02 -9.75 -4.48
C THR A 272 -2.07 -8.78 -5.16
N MET A 273 -1.24 -9.27 -6.06
CA MET A 273 -0.43 -8.41 -6.93
C MET A 273 -1.22 -7.92 -8.17
N VAL A 274 -2.55 -7.98 -8.12
CA VAL A 274 -3.43 -7.69 -9.24
C VAL A 274 -4.30 -6.48 -8.92
N ALA A 275 -4.38 -5.52 -9.85
CA ALA A 275 -5.16 -4.32 -9.64
C ALA A 275 -6.65 -4.66 -9.40
N TRP A 276 -7.21 -4.13 -8.30
CA TRP A 276 -8.61 -4.32 -7.90
C TRP A 276 -9.03 -5.79 -7.72
N ASP A 277 -8.06 -6.68 -7.48
CA ASP A 277 -8.29 -8.10 -7.19
C ASP A 277 -9.12 -8.81 -8.28
N ASN A 278 -9.00 -8.35 -9.53
CA ASN A 278 -9.68 -8.94 -10.68
C ASN A 278 -8.85 -10.10 -11.26
N LEU A 279 -9.29 -11.33 -11.04
CA LEU A 279 -8.58 -12.54 -11.43
C LEU A 279 -9.24 -13.19 -12.65
N GLU A 280 -8.47 -13.46 -13.70
CA GLU A 280 -8.92 -14.25 -14.85
C GLU A 280 -8.93 -15.75 -14.55
N ILE A 281 -9.95 -16.48 -15.02
CA ILE A 281 -9.97 -17.95 -14.97
C ILE A 281 -8.75 -18.57 -15.65
N SER A 282 -8.45 -19.82 -15.30
CA SER A 282 -7.35 -20.61 -15.87
C SER A 282 -5.94 -20.02 -15.66
N LYS A 283 -5.80 -18.99 -14.82
CA LYS A 283 -4.51 -18.44 -14.39
C LYS A 283 -4.23 -18.76 -12.92
N THR A 284 -2.94 -18.76 -12.59
CA THR A 284 -2.44 -18.84 -11.22
C THR A 284 -1.95 -17.47 -10.80
N TYR A 285 -2.35 -17.02 -9.61
CA TYR A 285 -1.93 -15.73 -9.08
C TYR A 285 -1.14 -15.89 -7.79
N LEU A 286 -0.09 -15.08 -7.66
CA LEU A 286 0.68 -14.97 -6.44
C LEU A 286 0.18 -13.79 -5.62
N SER A 287 -0.22 -14.09 -4.39
CA SER A 287 -0.57 -13.14 -3.35
C SER A 287 0.52 -13.11 -2.29
N LYS A 288 0.72 -11.95 -1.67
CA LYS A 288 1.71 -11.75 -0.62
C LYS A 288 1.01 -11.63 0.72
N LEU A 289 1.28 -12.60 1.59
CA LEU A 289 0.94 -12.52 3.00
C LEU A 289 2.09 -11.81 3.72
N THR A 290 1.78 -10.69 4.37
CA THR A 290 2.73 -9.91 5.17
C THR A 290 2.27 -9.89 6.61
N VAL A 291 3.21 -10.05 7.54
CA VAL A 291 2.98 -9.90 8.97
C VAL A 291 3.87 -8.77 9.46
N ASN A 292 3.31 -7.84 10.22
CA ASN A 292 4.06 -6.77 10.85
C ASN A 292 3.94 -6.87 12.37
N TYR A 293 5.04 -6.67 13.08
CA TYR A 293 5.09 -6.45 14.52
C TYR A 293 5.37 -4.96 14.78
N HIS A 294 4.46 -4.23 15.43
CA HIS A 294 4.61 -2.78 15.69
C HIS A 294 5.05 -1.98 14.44
N ASN A 295 4.37 -2.21 13.31
CA ASN A 295 4.66 -1.61 11.99
C ASN A 295 6.02 -1.97 11.36
N LYS A 296 6.80 -2.87 11.96
CA LYS A 296 8.01 -3.45 11.36
C LYS A 296 7.68 -4.81 10.77
N LEU A 297 8.35 -5.15 9.67
CA LEU A 297 8.21 -6.47 9.07
C LEU A 297 8.58 -7.57 10.06
N PHE A 298 7.77 -8.62 10.12
CA PHE A 298 7.97 -9.76 11.02
C PHE A 298 8.41 -11.00 10.25
N SER A 299 9.40 -11.70 10.80
CA SER A 299 9.80 -13.04 10.39
C SER A 299 9.90 -13.94 11.61
N GLY A 300 9.29 -15.10 11.52
CA GLY A 300 9.14 -15.98 12.66
C GLY A 300 7.99 -16.95 12.51
N ASN A 301 7.83 -17.77 13.55
CA ASN A 301 6.74 -18.72 13.65
C ASN A 301 5.44 -17.96 13.91
N LEU A 302 4.37 -18.39 13.25
CA LEU A 302 3.02 -18.00 13.59
C LEU A 302 2.46 -19.03 14.58
N PRO A 303 1.39 -18.69 15.33
CA PRO A 303 0.75 -19.66 16.19
C PRO A 303 0.34 -20.93 15.43
N TRP A 304 0.81 -22.10 15.93
CA TRP A 304 0.94 -23.36 15.19
C TRP A 304 -0.34 -23.88 14.52
N GLU A 305 -1.53 -23.65 15.11
CA GLU A 305 -2.79 -24.12 14.52
C GLU A 305 -3.57 -23.03 13.78
N TRP A 306 -3.05 -21.81 13.61
CA TRP A 306 -3.91 -20.63 13.54
C TRP A 306 -3.61 -19.62 12.43
N LEU A 307 -3.10 -20.02 11.27
CA LEU A 307 -3.32 -19.18 10.09
C LEU A 307 -3.82 -20.03 8.95
N GLU A 308 -5.13 -20.08 8.80
CA GLU A 308 -5.80 -20.87 7.77
C GLU A 308 -6.59 -19.97 6.81
N PHE A 309 -6.68 -20.41 5.56
CA PHE A 309 -7.54 -19.76 4.58
C PHE A 309 -8.88 -20.47 4.55
N GLU A 310 -9.95 -19.75 4.88
CA GLU A 310 -11.32 -20.18 4.64
C GLU A 310 -11.80 -19.58 3.32
N TYR A 311 -12.24 -20.46 2.41
CA TYR A 311 -12.76 -20.10 1.09
C TYR A 311 -13.60 -21.24 0.52
N ASN A 312 -14.35 -20.96 -0.56
CA ASN A 312 -15.11 -21.98 -1.27
C ASN A 312 -14.18 -22.84 -2.17
N LYS A 313 -13.82 -24.03 -1.69
CA LYS A 313 -12.94 -24.99 -2.40
C LYS A 313 -13.47 -25.46 -3.75
N SER A 314 -14.77 -25.34 -4.00
CA SER A 314 -15.37 -25.70 -5.29
C SER A 314 -15.15 -24.64 -6.37
N VAL A 315 -14.68 -23.44 -5.99
CA VAL A 315 -14.56 -22.25 -6.84
C VAL A 315 -13.13 -21.79 -7.01
N LEU A 316 -12.30 -21.90 -5.98
CA LEU A 316 -10.88 -21.54 -6.02
C LEU A 316 -10.11 -22.44 -5.04
N LYS A 317 -8.79 -22.51 -5.21
CA LYS A 317 -7.87 -23.17 -4.27
C LYS A 317 -6.77 -22.22 -3.85
N VAL A 318 -6.42 -22.26 -2.57
CA VAL A 318 -5.32 -21.49 -1.98
C VAL A 318 -4.23 -22.45 -1.54
N PHE A 319 -2.97 -22.14 -1.88
CA PHE A 319 -1.82 -22.93 -1.44
C PHE A 319 -0.69 -22.03 -0.89
N PRO A 320 -0.14 -22.33 0.30
CA PRO A 320 -0.58 -23.39 1.21
C PRO A 320 -1.93 -23.05 1.87
N GLU A 321 -2.74 -24.07 2.23
CA GLU A 321 -4.02 -23.86 2.94
C GLU A 321 -3.82 -23.34 4.38
N LYS A 322 -2.63 -23.59 4.95
CA LYS A 322 -2.21 -23.15 6.29
C LYS A 322 -0.81 -22.54 6.25
N VAL A 323 -0.57 -21.50 7.04
CA VAL A 323 0.74 -20.85 7.17
C VAL A 323 1.19 -20.88 8.62
N ILE A 324 2.30 -21.57 8.86
CA ILE A 324 2.89 -21.73 10.20
C ILE A 324 4.14 -20.86 10.40
N PHE A 325 4.68 -20.29 9.32
CA PHE A 325 5.93 -19.53 9.34
C PHE A 325 5.96 -18.47 8.23
N VAL A 326 6.52 -17.31 8.54
CA VAL A 326 6.80 -16.24 7.58
C VAL A 326 8.31 -16.03 7.50
N ASP A 327 8.89 -16.43 6.37
CA ASP A 327 10.31 -16.19 6.07
C ASP A 327 10.50 -14.86 5.35
N LYS A 328 11.65 -14.21 5.55
CA LYS A 328 12.03 -12.97 4.82
C LYS A 328 10.87 -11.98 4.66
N TRP A 329 10.13 -11.76 5.74
CA TRP A 329 9.04 -10.80 5.86
C TRP A 329 7.76 -11.08 5.06
N ILE A 330 7.77 -12.06 4.16
CA ILE A 330 6.69 -12.31 3.19
C ILE A 330 6.50 -13.81 3.03
N ARG A 331 5.24 -14.25 3.05
CA ARG A 331 4.86 -15.58 2.60
C ARG A 331 4.08 -15.48 1.29
N GLU A 332 4.53 -16.18 0.26
CA GLU A 332 3.79 -16.30 -0.99
C GLU A 332 2.63 -17.28 -0.84
N VAL A 333 1.49 -16.90 -1.40
CA VAL A 333 0.24 -17.65 -1.37
C VAL A 333 -0.30 -17.72 -2.80
N GLN A 334 -0.42 -18.93 -3.34
CA GLN A 334 -0.95 -19.17 -4.67
C GLN A 334 -2.48 -19.27 -4.63
N ILE A 335 -3.15 -18.58 -5.55
CA ILE A 335 -4.59 -18.70 -5.79
C ILE A 335 -4.78 -19.31 -7.18
N THR A 336 -5.47 -20.45 -7.23
CA THR A 336 -5.64 -21.31 -8.43
C THR A 336 -7.08 -21.83 -8.55
N TRP A 337 -7.34 -22.65 -9.58
CA TRP A 337 -8.62 -23.34 -9.77
C TRP A 337 -9.85 -22.42 -9.82
N LEU A 338 -9.69 -21.27 -10.48
CA LEU A 338 -10.61 -20.14 -10.43
C LEU A 338 -11.88 -20.36 -11.27
N LYS A 339 -13.06 -20.20 -10.66
CA LYS A 339 -14.37 -20.12 -11.32
C LYS A 339 -14.99 -18.73 -11.20
N SER A 340 -15.65 -18.28 -12.28
CA SER A 340 -16.22 -16.93 -12.37
C SER A 340 -17.17 -16.62 -11.19
N GLY A 341 -17.10 -15.40 -10.66
CA GLY A 341 -17.94 -14.89 -9.58
C GLY A 341 -17.20 -13.97 -8.61
N LYS A 342 -17.95 -13.40 -7.66
CA LYS A 342 -17.40 -12.66 -6.52
C LYS A 342 -17.16 -13.62 -5.36
N HIS A 343 -15.94 -13.67 -4.86
CA HIS A 343 -15.56 -14.60 -3.80
C HIS A 343 -14.75 -13.91 -2.73
N VAL A 344 -14.72 -14.51 -1.55
CA VAL A 344 -13.97 -14.02 -0.40
C VAL A 344 -13.02 -15.10 0.06
N ILE A 345 -11.78 -14.70 0.33
CA ILE A 345 -10.78 -15.52 1.00
C ILE A 345 -10.59 -14.91 2.39
N ASN A 346 -11.08 -15.62 3.41
CA ASN A 346 -10.91 -15.21 4.79
C ASN A 346 -9.62 -15.80 5.34
N LEU A 347 -8.83 -14.97 5.99
CA LEU A 347 -7.70 -15.39 6.79
C LEU A 347 -8.17 -15.52 8.24
N LYS A 348 -8.03 -16.73 8.78
CA LYS A 348 -8.46 -17.04 10.15
C LYS A 348 -7.29 -17.36 11.07
N ILE A 349 -7.42 -16.88 12.29
CA ILE A 349 -6.67 -17.36 13.45
C ILE A 349 -7.64 -18.04 14.39
N TRP A 350 -7.57 -19.37 14.45
CA TRP A 350 -8.51 -20.22 15.19
C TRP A 350 -9.95 -19.90 14.76
N LYS A 351 -10.78 -19.34 15.66
CA LYS A 351 -12.17 -18.96 15.37
C LYS A 351 -12.36 -17.54 14.85
N LYS A 352 -11.29 -16.71 14.78
CA LYS A 352 -11.39 -15.29 14.44
C LYS A 352 -10.95 -15.03 13.00
N ILE A 353 -11.79 -14.35 12.23
CA ILE A 353 -11.39 -13.79 10.92
C ILE A 353 -10.61 -12.51 11.19
N ILE A 354 -9.36 -12.48 10.73
CA ILE A 354 -8.44 -11.36 10.96
C ILE A 354 -8.25 -10.49 9.72
N TRP A 355 -8.51 -11.04 8.54
CA TRP A 355 -8.43 -10.35 7.27
C TRP A 355 -9.32 -11.03 6.24
N SER A 356 -9.89 -10.26 5.32
CA SER A 356 -10.68 -10.78 4.20
C SER A 356 -10.19 -10.15 2.91
N LEU A 357 -9.91 -10.99 1.92
CA LEU A 357 -9.57 -10.59 0.57
C LEU A 357 -10.77 -10.86 -0.35
N PHE A 358 -11.33 -9.80 -0.94
CA PHE A 358 -12.41 -9.91 -1.91
C PHE A 358 -11.81 -10.04 -3.30
N VAL A 359 -12.13 -11.12 -4.00
CA VAL A 359 -11.62 -11.38 -5.36
C VAL A 359 -12.77 -11.44 -6.35
N ASN A 360 -12.55 -10.85 -7.53
CA ASN A 360 -13.50 -10.85 -8.63
C ASN A 360 -12.95 -11.75 -9.74
N ILE A 361 -13.50 -12.96 -9.86
CA ILE A 361 -13.04 -13.92 -10.85
C ILE A 361 -13.87 -13.80 -12.12
N TYR A 362 -13.23 -13.70 -13.30
CA TYR A 362 -13.91 -13.53 -14.57
C TYR A 362 -13.37 -14.42 -15.68
N SER A 363 -14.22 -14.77 -16.65
CA SER A 363 -13.78 -15.32 -17.93
C SER A 363 -13.43 -14.19 -18.91
N ASN A 364 -12.48 -14.44 -19.82
CA ASN A 364 -12.09 -13.44 -20.83
C ASN A 364 -13.31 -12.90 -21.61
N SER A 365 -14.25 -13.78 -21.99
CA SER A 365 -15.48 -13.39 -22.69
C SER A 365 -16.38 -12.44 -21.90
N GLU A 366 -16.38 -12.50 -20.57
CA GLU A 366 -17.22 -11.65 -19.70
C GLU A 366 -16.76 -10.20 -19.66
N MET A 367 -15.49 -9.92 -19.96
CA MET A 367 -14.91 -8.57 -19.88
C MET A 367 -14.64 -7.95 -21.25
N GLN A 368 -14.85 -8.70 -22.34
CA GLN A 368 -14.68 -8.19 -23.70
C GLN A 368 -15.71 -7.12 -24.10
N ASN A 369 -16.87 -7.09 -23.45
CA ASN A 369 -17.99 -6.21 -23.79
C ASN A 369 -18.46 -5.45 -22.54
N PRO A 370 -17.70 -4.47 -22.04
CA PRO A 370 -18.09 -3.70 -20.87
C PRO A 370 -19.44 -2.99 -21.09
N THR A 371 -20.30 -3.09 -20.08
CA THR A 371 -21.65 -2.51 -20.05
C THR A 371 -21.78 -1.32 -19.11
N ASP A 372 -20.73 -1.02 -18.33
CA ASP A 372 -20.67 0.15 -17.45
C ASP A 372 -19.25 0.73 -17.46
N ALA A 373 -19.13 2.00 -17.08
CA ALA A 373 -17.87 2.71 -16.98
C ALA A 373 -17.93 3.81 -15.91
N SER A 374 -16.79 4.43 -15.66
CA SER A 374 -16.68 5.64 -14.86
C SER A 374 -15.91 6.68 -15.64
N ILE A 375 -16.57 7.80 -15.87
CA ILE A 375 -15.92 9.03 -16.33
C ILE A 375 -15.60 9.81 -15.07
N ILE A 376 -14.32 9.92 -14.76
CA ILE A 376 -13.87 10.61 -13.56
C ILE A 376 -13.51 12.03 -13.98
N ILE A 377 -14.22 12.95 -13.35
CA ILE A 377 -14.24 14.36 -13.71
C ILE A 377 -13.70 15.21 -12.58
N LYS A 378 -13.08 16.34 -12.92
CA LYS A 378 -12.87 17.42 -11.97
C LYS A 378 -14.13 18.29 -11.93
N ASN A 379 -14.51 18.79 -10.75
CA ASN A 379 -15.80 19.47 -10.55
C ASN A 379 -15.92 20.82 -11.28
N SER A 380 -14.79 21.44 -11.59
CA SER A 380 -14.73 22.70 -12.31
C SER A 380 -13.62 22.70 -13.37
N ILE A 381 -13.86 23.48 -14.40
CA ILE A 381 -12.92 23.76 -15.49
C ILE A 381 -13.03 25.26 -15.79
N ALA A 382 -11.92 25.97 -15.92
CA ALA A 382 -12.00 27.36 -16.38
C ALA A 382 -12.40 27.39 -17.86
N LEU A 383 -13.05 28.47 -18.31
CA LEU A 383 -13.24 28.73 -19.73
C LEU A 383 -11.85 28.69 -20.41
N TRP A 384 -11.71 28.00 -21.54
CA TRP A 384 -10.42 27.79 -22.26
C TRP A 384 -9.43 26.83 -21.61
N GLU A 385 -9.68 26.48 -20.35
CA GLU A 385 -9.54 25.16 -19.72
C GLU A 385 -9.13 23.90 -20.51
N GLU A 386 -7.96 23.73 -21.13
CA GLU A 386 -7.45 22.39 -21.46
C GLU A 386 -7.18 21.56 -20.20
N LYS A 387 -8.15 20.73 -19.83
CA LYS A 387 -8.07 19.85 -18.66
C LYS A 387 -8.09 18.40 -19.07
N GLN A 388 -7.22 17.62 -18.45
CA GLN A 388 -7.20 16.17 -18.60
C GLN A 388 -8.31 15.51 -17.78
N PHE A 389 -9.02 14.60 -18.43
CA PHE A 389 -10.03 13.71 -17.90
C PHE A 389 -9.64 12.27 -18.21
N TRP A 390 -10.29 11.34 -17.50
CA TRP A 390 -10.11 9.93 -17.80
C TRP A 390 -11.41 9.14 -17.71
N ALA A 391 -11.52 8.14 -18.56
CA ALA A 391 -12.61 7.17 -18.57
C ALA A 391 -12.04 5.76 -18.39
N VAL A 392 -12.68 4.98 -17.52
CA VAL A 392 -12.30 3.60 -17.25
C VAL A 392 -13.56 2.73 -17.25
N PHE A 393 -13.54 1.62 -17.98
CA PHE A 393 -14.64 0.67 -17.94
C PHE A 393 -14.74 -0.01 -16.57
N LYS A 394 -15.93 -0.49 -16.24
CA LYS A 394 -16.13 -1.35 -15.09
C LYS A 394 -16.31 -2.79 -15.53
N THR A 395 -15.80 -3.69 -14.71
CA THR A 395 -16.12 -5.10 -14.79
C THR A 395 -17.61 -5.31 -14.49
N LYS A 396 -18.16 -6.48 -14.84
CA LYS A 396 -19.53 -6.87 -14.44
C LYS A 396 -19.76 -6.87 -12.92
N PHE A 397 -18.68 -6.81 -12.14
CA PHE A 397 -18.68 -6.79 -10.69
C PHE A 397 -18.64 -5.37 -10.10
N GLY A 398 -18.51 -4.33 -10.94
CA GLY A 398 -18.46 -2.92 -10.54
C GLY A 398 -17.07 -2.39 -10.20
N THR A 399 -16.02 -3.21 -10.27
CA THR A 399 -14.62 -2.78 -10.11
C THR A 399 -14.08 -2.18 -11.40
N LYS A 400 -13.00 -1.40 -11.32
CA LYS A 400 -12.37 -0.81 -12.51
C LYS A 400 -11.68 -1.88 -13.34
N GLN A 401 -11.95 -1.90 -14.64
CA GLN A 401 -11.38 -2.82 -15.62
C GLN A 401 -9.99 -2.31 -16.08
N MET A 402 -9.01 -2.36 -15.18
CA MET A 402 -7.62 -2.00 -15.47
C MET A 402 -6.81 -3.27 -15.77
N TYR A 403 -5.90 -3.25 -16.75
CA TYR A 403 -5.12 -4.43 -17.16
C TYR A 403 -5.94 -5.55 -17.81
N ILE A 404 -7.18 -5.26 -18.25
CA ILE A 404 -8.12 -6.24 -18.79
C ILE A 404 -8.63 -5.76 -20.16
N PRO A 405 -8.36 -6.48 -21.26
CA PRO A 405 -8.77 -6.07 -22.59
C PRO A 405 -10.28 -6.09 -22.82
N TYR A 406 -10.73 -5.23 -23.73
CA TYR A 406 -12.09 -5.15 -24.23
C TYR A 406 -12.08 -4.94 -25.74
N ASN A 407 -13.17 -5.32 -26.40
CA ASN A 407 -13.31 -5.25 -27.85
C ASN A 407 -14.16 -4.03 -28.24
N TRP A 408 -14.26 -3.77 -29.55
CA TRP A 408 -15.07 -2.70 -30.15
C TRP A 408 -14.48 -1.30 -30.09
N THR A 409 -15.13 -0.42 -30.87
CA THR A 409 -14.89 1.02 -30.83
C THR A 409 -15.98 1.65 -29.96
N TYR A 410 -15.55 2.52 -29.07
CA TYR A 410 -16.39 3.30 -28.19
C TYR A 410 -16.27 4.77 -28.55
N LYS A 411 -17.23 5.56 -28.09
CA LYS A 411 -17.17 7.00 -28.22
C LYS A 411 -17.60 7.74 -26.98
N ILE A 412 -16.85 8.79 -26.65
CA ILE A 412 -17.26 9.78 -25.66
C ILE A 412 -17.84 10.97 -26.42
N LYS A 413 -19.01 11.42 -25.96
CA LYS A 413 -19.73 12.57 -26.53
C LYS A 413 -19.94 13.64 -25.48
N LEU A 414 -19.97 14.87 -25.94
CA LEU A 414 -20.52 15.98 -25.18
C LEU A 414 -22.02 16.04 -25.43
N LEU A 415 -22.80 16.19 -24.37
CA LEU A 415 -24.22 16.53 -24.50
C LEU A 415 -24.42 18.04 -24.81
N SER A 416 -23.35 18.83 -24.71
CA SER A 416 -23.31 20.25 -25.05
C SER A 416 -22.33 20.51 -26.21
N TRP A 417 -22.76 21.19 -27.27
CA TRP A 417 -21.93 21.55 -28.43
C TRP A 417 -20.86 22.64 -28.14
N LYS A 418 -20.67 23.00 -26.87
CA LYS A 418 -19.88 24.14 -26.41
C LYS A 418 -18.61 23.74 -25.67
N ALA A 419 -18.22 22.47 -25.75
CA ALA A 419 -16.89 22.01 -25.42
C ALA A 419 -16.35 21.24 -26.64
N LYS A 420 -15.05 21.00 -26.66
CA LYS A 420 -14.44 20.06 -27.60
C LYS A 420 -13.51 19.13 -26.85
N PHE A 421 -13.30 18.00 -27.46
CA PHE A 421 -12.30 17.07 -27.05
C PHE A 421 -11.06 17.15 -27.93
N CYS A 422 -9.96 16.70 -27.37
CA CYS A 422 -8.80 16.29 -28.14
C CYS A 422 -8.27 15.00 -27.54
N ASN A 423 -7.87 14.10 -28.42
CA ASN A 423 -7.41 12.80 -28.02
C ASN A 423 -5.96 12.87 -27.51
N VAL A 424 -5.68 12.30 -26.33
CA VAL A 424 -4.32 12.17 -25.77
C VAL A 424 -4.02 10.69 -25.48
N SER A 425 -4.45 9.84 -26.40
CA SER A 425 -4.35 8.38 -26.32
C SER A 425 -3.12 7.89 -27.09
N ASN A 426 -1.94 8.08 -26.50
CA ASN A 426 -0.69 7.37 -26.82
C ASN A 426 0.44 7.88 -25.90
N LYS A 427 0.49 7.33 -24.68
CA LYS A 427 1.54 7.36 -23.63
C LYS A 427 2.18 8.70 -23.20
N THR A 428 2.02 9.82 -23.91
CA THR A 428 2.65 11.12 -23.61
C THR A 428 1.63 12.24 -23.54
N ILE A 429 1.83 13.16 -22.60
CA ILE A 429 1.01 14.37 -22.44
C ILE A 429 1.39 15.32 -23.58
N LYS A 430 0.43 15.63 -24.46
CA LYS A 430 0.60 16.61 -25.53
C LYS A 430 -0.50 17.66 -25.42
N THR A 431 -0.12 18.91 -25.63
CA THR A 431 -1.02 20.06 -25.76
C THR A 431 -1.82 19.93 -27.06
N CYS A 432 -3.14 20.05 -26.98
CA CYS A 432 -4.02 19.81 -28.13
C CYS A 432 -3.80 20.81 -29.26
N ARG A 433 -3.77 20.35 -30.52
CA ARG A 433 -3.79 21.24 -31.69
C ARG A 433 -5.23 21.55 -32.12
N ASN A 434 -5.46 22.70 -32.74
CA ASN A 434 -6.79 23.12 -33.17
C ASN A 434 -7.39 22.16 -34.20
N SER A 435 -6.57 21.61 -35.09
CA SER A 435 -6.95 20.57 -36.05
C SER A 435 -7.32 19.22 -35.42
N GLU A 436 -7.00 18.99 -34.15
CA GLU A 436 -7.26 17.74 -33.41
C GLU A 436 -8.56 17.82 -32.58
N LEU A 437 -9.24 18.97 -32.60
CA LEU A 437 -10.46 19.17 -31.83
C LEU A 437 -11.68 18.51 -32.48
N VAL A 438 -12.38 17.71 -31.68
CA VAL A 438 -13.56 16.95 -32.12
C VAL A 438 -14.71 17.07 -31.14
N ASN A 439 -15.94 16.89 -31.64
CA ASN A 439 -17.16 16.85 -30.80
C ASN A 439 -17.37 15.49 -30.13
N GLU A 440 -16.90 14.42 -30.79
CA GLU A 440 -16.99 13.04 -30.31
C GLU A 440 -15.60 12.42 -30.41
N LEU A 441 -15.13 11.81 -29.32
CA LEU A 441 -13.89 11.04 -29.31
C LEU A 441 -14.19 9.58 -29.55
N TYR A 442 -13.67 9.02 -30.63
CA TYR A 442 -13.69 7.60 -30.89
C TYR A 442 -12.40 6.97 -30.38
N PHE A 443 -12.53 5.82 -29.71
CA PHE A 443 -11.38 5.10 -29.19
C PHE A 443 -11.64 3.60 -29.14
N ARG A 444 -10.56 2.84 -29.23
CA ARG A 444 -10.49 1.40 -29.04
C ARG A 444 -9.63 1.09 -27.83
N TYR A 445 -9.52 -0.19 -27.55
CA TYR A 445 -8.58 -0.74 -26.59
C TYR A 445 -7.15 -0.20 -26.76
N GLU A 446 -6.64 -0.26 -27.99
CA GLU A 446 -5.26 0.07 -28.37
C GLU A 446 -4.87 1.53 -28.13
N ASP A 447 -5.87 2.41 -28.06
CA ASP A 447 -5.68 3.83 -27.80
C ASP A 447 -5.36 4.10 -26.30
N THR A 448 -5.76 3.21 -25.39
CA THR A 448 -5.71 3.51 -23.95
C THR A 448 -4.34 3.32 -23.29
N LYS A 449 -4.09 4.08 -22.20
CA LYS A 449 -2.92 3.88 -21.33
C LYS A 449 -3.34 3.12 -20.10
N ASN A 450 -2.77 1.94 -19.89
CA ASN A 450 -3.17 1.05 -18.82
C ASN A 450 -4.71 0.84 -18.78
N TRP A 451 -5.35 0.66 -19.95
CA TRP A 451 -6.79 0.40 -20.06
C TRP A 451 -7.68 1.55 -19.57
N ILE A 452 -7.09 2.73 -19.44
CA ILE A 452 -7.75 3.98 -19.11
C ILE A 452 -7.63 4.90 -20.32
N LEU A 453 -8.75 5.38 -20.82
CA LEU A 453 -8.76 6.43 -21.82
C LEU A 453 -8.38 7.75 -21.14
N LEU A 454 -7.32 8.39 -21.62
CA LEU A 454 -6.93 9.73 -21.23
C LEU A 454 -7.29 10.69 -22.35
N PHE A 455 -8.02 11.75 -22.02
CA PHE A 455 -8.45 12.74 -23.01
C PHE A 455 -8.54 14.12 -22.39
N ASN A 456 -8.38 15.16 -23.21
CA ASN A 456 -8.53 16.53 -22.76
C ASN A 456 -9.87 17.09 -23.21
N ILE A 457 -10.47 17.92 -22.37
CA ILE A 457 -11.67 18.72 -22.66
C ILE A 457 -11.26 20.18 -22.66
N ILE A 458 -11.79 20.95 -23.59
CA ILE A 458 -11.67 22.41 -23.65
C ILE A 458 -13.08 23.01 -23.72
N PRO A 459 -13.51 23.84 -22.76
CA PRO A 459 -14.79 24.53 -22.81
C PRO A 459 -14.71 25.85 -23.58
N PHE A 460 -15.68 26.06 -24.47
CA PHE A 460 -15.87 27.24 -25.31
C PHE A 460 -16.99 28.15 -24.79
N ASP A 461 -17.77 27.72 -23.79
CA ASP A 461 -18.86 28.47 -23.19
C ASP A 461 -19.03 28.11 -21.71
N TYR A 462 -19.83 28.89 -20.99
CA TYR A 462 -20.13 28.69 -19.56
C TYR A 462 -21.19 27.61 -19.31
N ILE A 463 -21.72 26.99 -20.37
CA ILE A 463 -22.71 25.93 -20.26
C ILE A 463 -22.09 24.73 -19.53
N PRO A 464 -22.72 24.20 -18.47
CA PRO A 464 -22.19 23.05 -17.76
C PRO A 464 -21.99 21.85 -18.68
N ILE A 465 -20.83 21.20 -18.56
CA ILE A 465 -20.47 20.08 -19.43
C ILE A 465 -21.06 18.80 -18.85
N LYS A 466 -21.72 18.03 -19.72
CA LYS A 466 -22.11 16.64 -19.46
C LYS A 466 -21.53 15.74 -20.53
N LEU A 467 -21.06 14.57 -20.11
CA LEU A 467 -20.43 13.59 -20.97
C LEU A 467 -21.26 12.31 -20.98
N SER A 468 -21.36 11.69 -22.15
CA SER A 468 -21.80 10.30 -22.27
C SER A 468 -20.75 9.46 -22.96
N LEU A 469 -20.71 8.18 -22.58
CA LEU A 469 -19.88 7.17 -23.21
C LEU A 469 -20.80 6.12 -23.80
N SER A 470 -20.63 5.79 -25.08
CA SER A 470 -21.44 4.81 -25.78
C SER A 470 -20.57 3.87 -26.62
N LYS A 471 -21.09 2.68 -26.93
CA LYS A 471 -20.50 1.80 -27.95
C LYS A 471 -20.93 2.32 -29.33
N VAL A 472 -20.01 2.34 -30.30
CA VAL A 472 -20.36 2.73 -31.67
C VAL A 472 -21.37 1.74 -32.25
N GLY A 473 -22.45 2.25 -32.84
CA GLY A 473 -23.56 1.44 -33.37
C GLY A 473 -24.65 1.07 -32.35
N ASN A 474 -24.43 1.29 -31.04
CA ASN A 474 -25.47 1.08 -30.03
C ASN A 474 -26.34 2.33 -29.86
N LYS A 475 -27.64 2.12 -29.61
CA LYS A 475 -28.62 3.17 -29.32
C LYS A 475 -28.49 3.74 -27.90
N TYR A 476 -27.98 2.95 -26.96
CA TYR A 476 -27.91 3.30 -25.54
C TYR A 476 -26.49 3.64 -25.09
N ASP A 477 -26.40 4.63 -24.18
CA ASP A 477 -25.16 5.00 -23.51
C ASP A 477 -24.79 3.96 -22.44
N ILE A 478 -23.49 3.68 -22.34
CA ILE A 478 -22.89 2.81 -21.31
C ILE A 478 -22.88 3.54 -19.97
N THR A 479 -22.54 4.82 -19.99
CA THR A 479 -22.57 5.66 -18.79
C THR A 479 -22.65 7.13 -19.17
N TRP A 480 -23.04 7.96 -18.21
CA TRP A 480 -22.98 9.42 -18.32
C TRP A 480 -22.50 10.05 -17.00
N THR A 481 -21.98 11.26 -17.09
CA THR A 481 -21.63 12.04 -15.89
C THR A 481 -22.89 12.41 -15.10
N LYS A 482 -22.99 11.94 -13.85
CA LYS A 482 -24.13 12.25 -12.96
C LYS A 482 -24.11 13.71 -12.50
N THR A 483 -22.92 14.23 -12.21
CA THR A 483 -22.71 15.64 -11.85
C THR A 483 -22.27 16.44 -13.07
N GLN A 484 -22.74 17.68 -13.15
CA GLN A 484 -22.35 18.60 -14.21
C GLN A 484 -20.98 19.20 -13.88
N ILE A 485 -20.11 19.31 -14.88
CA ILE A 485 -18.85 20.02 -14.73
C ILE A 485 -19.14 21.50 -14.92
N THR A 486 -18.88 22.30 -13.89
CA THR A 486 -19.09 23.75 -13.95
C THR A 486 -17.95 24.41 -14.72
N VAL A 487 -18.29 25.34 -15.62
CA VAL A 487 -17.30 26.16 -16.31
C VAL A 487 -17.18 27.49 -15.58
N THR A 488 -15.96 27.86 -15.19
CA THR A 488 -15.64 29.03 -14.36
C THR A 488 -14.84 30.06 -15.15
N ASN A 489 -14.68 31.27 -14.61
CA ASN A 489 -13.77 32.24 -15.21
C ASN A 489 -12.31 31.78 -15.08
N PRO A 490 -11.43 32.17 -16.02
CA PRO A 490 -9.98 32.08 -15.82
C PRO A 490 -9.54 32.77 -14.52
N LEU A 491 -8.38 32.39 -13.96
CA LEU A 491 -7.88 33.01 -12.73
C LEU A 491 -7.50 34.48 -12.96
N ARG A 492 -7.76 35.33 -11.95
CA ARG A 492 -7.51 36.80 -11.97
C ARG A 492 -8.33 37.57 -13.01
N PHE A 493 -9.51 37.06 -13.34
CA PHE A 493 -10.44 37.71 -14.24
C PHE A 493 -11.33 38.68 -13.45
N ASP A 494 -10.99 39.98 -13.47
CA ASP A 494 -11.80 41.04 -12.87
C ASP A 494 -13.04 41.31 -13.75
N ASN A 495 -14.22 41.07 -13.18
CA ASN A 495 -15.51 41.29 -13.84
C ASN A 495 -15.93 42.76 -13.94
N SER A 496 -15.24 43.64 -13.23
CA SER A 496 -15.40 45.09 -13.33
C SER A 496 -14.56 45.72 -14.45
N TYR A 497 -13.66 44.95 -15.08
CA TYR A 497 -12.77 45.49 -16.11
C TYR A 497 -13.53 45.94 -17.37
N VAL A 498 -13.08 47.06 -17.93
CA VAL A 498 -13.85 47.85 -18.91
C VAL A 498 -14.13 47.14 -20.25
N TYR A 499 -13.32 46.13 -20.59
CA TYR A 499 -13.47 45.32 -21.81
C TYR A 499 -13.94 43.88 -21.53
N TYR A 500 -14.49 43.60 -20.34
CA TYR A 500 -14.85 42.26 -19.90
C TYR A 500 -15.74 41.49 -20.88
N ASN A 501 -16.86 42.07 -21.30
CA ASN A 501 -17.84 41.37 -22.15
C ASN A 501 -17.26 41.01 -23.52
N GLU A 502 -16.54 41.95 -24.14
CA GLU A 502 -15.89 41.72 -25.43
C GLU A 502 -14.73 40.74 -25.31
N ASN A 503 -13.95 40.80 -24.24
CA ASN A 503 -12.88 39.82 -24.01
C ASN A 503 -13.44 38.42 -23.75
N ILE A 504 -14.53 38.29 -23.00
CA ILE A 504 -15.23 37.01 -22.87
C ILE A 504 -15.74 36.51 -24.22
N SER A 505 -16.28 37.38 -25.07
CA SER A 505 -16.73 37.00 -26.42
C SER A 505 -15.55 36.57 -27.32
N ALA A 506 -14.45 37.32 -27.31
CA ALA A 506 -13.23 37.01 -28.04
C ALA A 506 -12.61 35.68 -27.58
N LEU A 507 -12.56 35.49 -26.26
CA LEU A 507 -12.17 34.24 -25.65
C LEU A 507 -13.14 33.15 -26.12
N LYS A 508 -14.47 33.30 -26.01
CA LYS A 508 -15.51 32.36 -26.51
C LYS A 508 -15.28 31.87 -27.96
N LYS A 509 -14.69 32.72 -28.81
CA LYS A 509 -14.34 32.46 -30.22
C LYS A 509 -12.93 31.91 -30.43
N TRP A 510 -12.21 31.66 -29.34
CA TRP A 510 -10.86 31.14 -29.27
C TRP A 510 -9.76 32.04 -29.81
N TYR A 511 -9.89 33.35 -29.76
CA TYR A 511 -8.85 34.20 -30.32
C TYR A 511 -7.51 34.04 -29.60
N LEU A 512 -7.46 33.75 -28.30
CA LEU A 512 -6.20 33.49 -27.60
C LEU A 512 -6.30 32.23 -26.74
N ARG A 513 -5.27 31.38 -26.79
CA ARG A 513 -5.09 30.26 -25.87
C ARG A 513 -4.38 30.74 -24.61
N LEU A 514 -4.97 30.44 -23.46
CA LEU A 514 -4.38 30.78 -22.18
C LEU A 514 -3.33 29.73 -21.80
N ASN A 515 -2.06 30.11 -21.74
CA ASN A 515 -1.03 29.28 -21.13
C ASN A 515 -1.17 29.34 -19.59
N LYS A 516 -1.45 28.19 -18.95
CA LYS A 516 -1.54 28.02 -17.49
C LYS A 516 -2.71 28.72 -16.77
N TRP A 517 -3.81 29.05 -17.45
CA TRP A 517 -5.02 29.66 -16.85
C TRP A 517 -4.85 31.07 -16.27
N TYR A 518 -3.70 31.69 -16.48
CA TYR A 518 -3.43 33.07 -16.08
C TYR A 518 -3.64 34.00 -17.27
N LEU A 519 -4.50 34.99 -17.09
CA LEU A 519 -4.59 36.13 -17.99
C LEU A 519 -4.40 37.40 -17.18
N LEU A 520 -3.23 38.02 -17.31
CA LEU A 520 -2.96 39.31 -16.68
C LEU A 520 -3.49 40.40 -17.61
N GLN A 521 -4.46 41.16 -17.11
CA GLN A 521 -5.24 42.11 -17.92
C GLN A 521 -4.37 43.20 -18.55
N ASP A 522 -3.32 43.61 -17.82
CA ASP A 522 -2.41 44.67 -18.21
C ASP A 522 -1.09 44.17 -18.82
N ASN A 523 -0.96 42.86 -19.09
CA ASN A 523 0.24 42.38 -19.75
C ASN A 523 0.30 42.89 -21.19
N GLU A 524 1.43 43.52 -21.50
CA GLU A 524 1.75 43.97 -22.85
C GLU A 524 1.81 42.77 -23.81
N LEU A 525 1.17 42.92 -24.96
CA LEU A 525 1.06 41.88 -25.98
C LEU A 525 2.44 41.59 -26.57
N THR A 526 2.86 40.33 -26.50
CA THR A 526 4.04 39.85 -27.22
C THR A 526 3.69 39.45 -28.64
N TRP A 527 4.68 39.46 -29.54
CA TRP A 527 4.49 39.02 -30.91
C TRP A 527 3.99 37.58 -31.05
N ARG A 528 4.48 36.68 -30.20
CA ARG A 528 3.98 35.30 -30.15
C ARG A 528 2.48 35.26 -29.92
N GLN A 529 1.97 36.05 -28.98
CA GLN A 529 0.54 36.14 -28.69
C GLN A 529 -0.23 36.84 -29.82
N LEU A 530 0.36 37.84 -30.48
CA LEU A 530 -0.22 38.48 -31.66
C LEU A 530 -0.41 37.48 -32.80
N LYS A 531 0.64 36.73 -33.18
CA LYS A 531 0.59 35.66 -34.18
C LYS A 531 -0.55 34.70 -33.85
N GLU A 532 -0.58 34.23 -32.62
CA GLU A 532 -1.59 33.31 -32.11
C GLU A 532 -3.00 33.88 -32.28
N ILE A 533 -3.21 35.14 -31.90
CA ILE A 533 -4.49 35.83 -32.04
C ILE A 533 -4.97 35.93 -33.49
N VAL A 534 -4.07 36.33 -34.39
CA VAL A 534 -4.40 36.48 -35.81
C VAL A 534 -4.70 35.11 -36.45
N PHE A 535 -3.90 34.08 -36.16
CA PHE A 535 -4.13 32.73 -36.70
C PHE A 535 -5.40 32.12 -36.16
N ASN A 536 -5.64 32.20 -34.84
CA ASN A 536 -6.85 31.65 -34.25
C ASN A 536 -8.11 32.36 -34.75
N TYR A 537 -8.05 33.67 -35.01
CA TYR A 537 -9.15 34.38 -35.65
C TYR A 537 -9.50 33.78 -37.03
N LEU A 538 -8.49 33.59 -37.89
CA LEU A 538 -8.69 33.02 -39.23
C LEU A 538 -9.16 31.56 -39.16
N GLU A 539 -8.65 30.78 -38.21
CA GLU A 539 -9.13 29.40 -37.98
C GLU A 539 -10.57 29.37 -37.47
N TYR A 540 -10.98 30.31 -36.61
CA TYR A 540 -12.38 30.47 -36.20
C TYR A 540 -13.28 30.78 -37.41
N GLU A 541 -12.85 31.68 -38.30
CA GLU A 541 -13.60 31.97 -39.53
C GLU A 541 -13.69 30.76 -40.46
N TYR A 542 -12.60 29.98 -40.59
CA TYR A 542 -12.58 28.73 -41.35
C TYR A 542 -13.62 27.73 -40.82
N LEU A 543 -13.71 27.59 -39.49
CA LEU A 543 -14.71 26.73 -38.84
C LEU A 543 -16.14 27.27 -39.03
N ARG A 544 -16.33 28.60 -38.96
CA ARG A 544 -17.64 29.24 -39.14
C ARG A 544 -18.16 29.16 -40.57
N SER A 545 -17.29 29.02 -41.56
CA SER A 545 -17.70 28.81 -42.96
C SER A 545 -18.48 27.50 -43.20
N GLY A 546 -18.63 26.62 -42.20
CA GLY A 546 -19.49 25.44 -42.30
C GLY A 546 -19.07 24.53 -43.45
N ASP A 547 -19.97 24.27 -44.39
CA ASP A 547 -19.69 23.45 -45.58
C ASP A 547 -19.35 24.26 -46.84
N ASN A 548 -19.21 25.59 -46.72
CA ASN A 548 -18.84 26.45 -47.86
C ASN A 548 -17.36 26.30 -48.24
N LEU A 549 -17.09 25.43 -49.22
CA LEU A 549 -15.74 25.11 -49.70
C LEU A 549 -14.99 26.30 -50.32
N ALA A 550 -15.68 27.19 -51.04
CA ALA A 550 -15.07 28.36 -51.66
C ALA A 550 -14.53 29.34 -50.60
N GLN A 551 -15.34 29.59 -49.57
CA GLN A 551 -14.96 30.45 -48.45
C GLN A 551 -13.81 29.83 -47.64
N LYS A 552 -13.84 28.52 -47.39
CA LYS A 552 -12.74 27.78 -46.75
C LYS A 552 -11.43 27.93 -47.50
N ASN A 553 -11.44 27.80 -48.83
CA ASN A 553 -10.23 27.94 -49.66
C ASN A 553 -9.63 29.35 -49.62
N LEU A 554 -10.48 30.39 -49.63
CA LEU A 554 -10.03 31.78 -49.45
C LEU A 554 -9.35 31.98 -48.09
N ILE A 555 -9.94 31.44 -47.02
CA ILE A 555 -9.38 31.54 -45.67
C ILE A 555 -8.07 30.76 -45.57
N ILE A 556 -7.96 29.55 -46.15
CA ILE A 556 -6.70 28.78 -46.20
C ILE A 556 -5.59 29.57 -46.92
N LYS A 557 -5.91 30.20 -48.06
CA LYS A 557 -4.95 31.05 -48.79
C LYS A 557 -4.50 32.22 -47.91
N LYS A 558 -5.43 32.86 -47.20
CA LYS A 558 -5.13 33.96 -46.29
C LYS A 558 -4.30 33.53 -45.09
N ILE A 559 -4.57 32.39 -44.48
CA ILE A 559 -3.75 31.80 -43.40
C ILE A 559 -2.31 31.62 -43.89
N SER A 560 -2.12 31.15 -45.12
CA SER A 560 -0.78 30.92 -45.69
C SER A 560 -0.03 32.24 -45.94
N GLU A 561 -0.72 33.26 -46.46
CA GLU A 561 -0.17 34.62 -46.66
C GLU A 561 0.25 35.25 -45.32
N VAL A 562 -0.62 35.20 -44.32
CA VAL A 562 -0.36 35.74 -42.98
C VAL A 562 0.78 34.99 -42.29
N LYS A 563 0.89 33.67 -42.48
CA LYS A 563 2.03 32.87 -41.99
C LYS A 563 3.36 33.40 -42.52
N TRP A 564 3.42 33.69 -43.81
CA TRP A 564 4.60 34.28 -44.42
C TRP A 564 4.90 35.66 -43.87
N ASN A 565 3.90 36.57 -43.90
CA ASN A 565 4.06 37.96 -43.47
C ASN A 565 4.52 38.08 -42.01
N LEU A 566 4.03 37.22 -41.12
CA LEU A 566 4.36 37.28 -39.69
C LEU A 566 5.63 36.48 -39.31
N SER A 567 6.22 35.71 -40.23
CA SER A 567 7.35 34.82 -39.94
C SER A 567 8.66 35.54 -39.59
N VAL A 568 8.87 36.74 -40.14
CA VAL A 568 10.13 37.51 -40.06
C VAL A 568 10.33 38.31 -38.78
N PHE A 569 9.40 38.21 -37.82
CA PHE A 569 9.34 39.08 -36.64
C PHE A 569 9.65 38.30 -35.34
N ASP A 570 10.35 38.98 -34.42
CA ASP A 570 10.76 38.48 -33.09
C ASP A 570 9.58 38.21 -32.16
N ASP A 571 9.47 36.97 -31.66
CA ASP A 571 8.40 36.45 -30.80
C ASP A 571 8.23 37.17 -29.46
N TYR A 572 9.26 37.87 -28.96
CA TYR A 572 9.24 38.53 -27.65
C TYR A 572 9.10 40.05 -27.73
N LYS A 573 9.11 40.64 -28.92
CA LYS A 573 8.94 42.08 -29.10
C LYS A 573 7.53 42.51 -28.67
N LYS A 574 7.48 43.63 -27.94
CA LYS A 574 6.25 44.32 -27.53
C LYS A 574 5.87 45.35 -28.58
N TYR A 575 4.57 45.63 -28.71
CA TYR A 575 4.04 46.49 -29.75
C TYR A 575 3.13 47.56 -29.19
N THR A 576 3.11 48.68 -29.91
CA THR A 576 2.21 49.78 -29.60
C THR A 576 0.81 49.52 -30.16
N ARG A 577 -0.20 50.23 -29.65
CA ARG A 577 -1.56 50.18 -30.19
C ARG A 577 -1.58 50.47 -31.69
N TRP A 578 -0.74 51.40 -32.16
CA TRP A 578 -0.56 51.68 -33.57
C TRP A 578 -0.08 50.46 -34.36
N ASP A 579 1.04 49.86 -33.94
CA ASP A 579 1.65 48.76 -34.69
C ASP A 579 0.65 47.60 -34.82
N PHE A 580 -0.06 47.28 -33.74
CA PHE A 580 -1.09 46.26 -33.74
C PHE A 580 -2.25 46.59 -34.70
N THR A 581 -2.81 47.80 -34.62
CA THR A 581 -3.89 48.22 -35.54
C THR A 581 -3.46 48.11 -37.00
N LYS A 582 -2.26 48.57 -37.33
CA LYS A 582 -1.73 48.47 -38.69
C LYS A 582 -1.65 47.02 -39.15
N ILE A 583 -1.06 46.14 -38.35
CA ILE A 583 -0.91 44.71 -38.68
C ILE A 583 -2.27 44.06 -38.96
N ILE A 584 -3.28 44.35 -38.14
CA ILE A 584 -4.63 43.80 -38.30
C ILE A 584 -5.26 44.29 -39.61
N PHE A 585 -5.15 45.58 -39.92
CA PHE A 585 -5.70 46.13 -41.17
C PHE A 585 -5.01 45.57 -42.41
N ASP A 586 -3.69 45.49 -42.38
CA ASP A 586 -2.88 45.00 -43.49
C ASP A 586 -3.12 43.49 -43.72
N ASN A 587 -3.23 42.69 -42.65
CA ASN A 587 -3.41 41.24 -42.75
C ASN A 587 -4.86 40.80 -42.91
N PHE A 588 -5.86 41.62 -42.58
CA PHE A 588 -7.28 41.32 -42.82
C PHE A 588 -7.87 42.10 -44.00
N SER A 589 -7.04 42.80 -44.79
CA SER A 589 -7.45 43.53 -45.99
C SER A 589 -8.60 44.52 -45.73
N LEU A 590 -8.49 45.28 -44.64
CA LEU A 590 -9.52 46.23 -44.22
C LEU A 590 -9.32 47.58 -44.91
N ASN A 591 -10.29 47.98 -45.75
CA ASN A 591 -10.23 49.29 -46.42
C ASN A 591 -10.26 50.44 -45.41
N LEU A 592 -9.31 51.37 -45.56
CA LEU A 592 -9.20 52.62 -44.83
C LEU A 592 -10.17 53.68 -45.36
N VAL A 593 -10.72 54.47 -44.44
CA VAL A 593 -11.43 55.73 -44.69
C VAL A 593 -10.40 56.85 -44.63
N LYS A 594 -10.22 57.60 -45.73
CA LYS A 594 -9.31 58.74 -45.77
C LYS A 594 -9.89 59.89 -44.94
N ASN A 595 -9.08 60.44 -44.05
CA ASN A 595 -9.46 61.61 -43.27
C ASN A 595 -8.83 62.86 -43.88
N ASP A 596 -9.57 63.51 -44.77
CA ASP A 596 -9.06 64.68 -45.48
C ASP A 596 -9.17 65.98 -44.65
N ASN A 597 -9.97 66.05 -43.56
CA ASN A 597 -10.27 67.33 -42.87
C ASN A 597 -10.69 67.30 -41.38
N LYS A 598 -10.49 66.22 -40.61
CA LYS A 598 -10.84 66.18 -39.17
C LYS A 598 -9.60 65.99 -38.29
N VAL A 599 -9.13 67.06 -37.64
CA VAL A 599 -8.25 66.94 -36.47
C VAL A 599 -9.12 66.49 -35.30
N LEU A 600 -8.99 65.24 -34.91
CA LEU A 600 -9.54 64.77 -33.66
C LEU A 600 -8.57 65.23 -32.55
N LEU A 601 -9.13 65.81 -31.48
CA LEU A 601 -8.42 66.60 -30.44
C LEU A 601 -7.25 65.88 -29.74
N ASP A 602 -7.02 64.61 -30.04
CA ASP A 602 -6.09 63.70 -29.38
C ASP A 602 -5.05 63.03 -30.32
N GLU A 603 -4.88 63.49 -31.57
CA GLU A 603 -4.19 62.71 -32.60
C GLU A 603 -2.97 63.38 -33.27
N SER A 604 -1.90 62.59 -33.47
CA SER A 604 -0.85 62.94 -34.44
C SER A 604 -1.31 62.62 -35.86
N TRP A 605 -1.16 63.55 -36.81
CA TRP A 605 -1.55 63.41 -38.23
C TRP A 605 -1.04 62.14 -38.93
N LYS A 606 0.02 61.52 -38.40
CA LYS A 606 0.64 60.29 -38.93
C LYS A 606 -0.30 59.07 -38.98
N TYR A 607 -1.35 59.02 -38.15
CA TYR A 607 -2.20 57.83 -37.98
C TYR A 607 -3.69 58.08 -38.26
N LYS A 608 -4.04 59.26 -38.79
CA LYS A 608 -5.42 59.77 -38.90
C LYS A 608 -6.37 58.82 -39.64
N ASP A 609 -5.95 58.18 -40.72
CA ASP A 609 -6.84 57.36 -41.57
C ASP A 609 -7.27 56.09 -40.85
N TYR A 610 -6.36 55.44 -40.13
CA TYR A 610 -6.67 54.24 -39.35
C TYR A 610 -7.61 54.54 -38.19
N ILE A 611 -7.37 55.65 -37.47
CA ILE A 611 -8.20 56.04 -36.33
C ILE A 611 -9.59 56.46 -36.80
N THR A 612 -9.66 57.23 -37.88
CA THR A 612 -10.93 57.61 -38.52
C THR A 612 -11.69 56.37 -38.97
N THR A 613 -11.00 55.41 -39.56
CA THR A 613 -11.62 54.14 -39.95
C THR A 613 -12.16 53.39 -38.73
N LEU A 614 -11.38 53.25 -37.66
CA LEU A 614 -11.83 52.61 -36.42
C LEU A 614 -13.07 53.29 -35.84
N ARG A 615 -13.08 54.63 -35.76
CA ARG A 615 -14.18 55.39 -35.17
C ARG A 615 -15.43 55.44 -36.06
N GLU A 616 -15.28 55.78 -37.33
CA GLU A 616 -16.43 56.03 -38.23
C GLU A 616 -17.00 54.74 -38.81
N LYS A 617 -16.16 53.76 -39.17
CA LYS A 617 -16.61 52.53 -39.82
C LYS A 617 -16.91 51.40 -38.85
N TYR A 618 -16.16 51.32 -37.75
CA TYR A 618 -16.26 50.22 -36.80
C TYR A 618 -16.83 50.63 -35.43
N ASP A 619 -17.19 51.91 -35.23
CA ASP A 619 -17.58 52.51 -33.94
C ASP A 619 -16.67 52.06 -32.78
N PHE A 620 -15.38 51.97 -33.07
CA PHE A 620 -14.39 51.47 -32.14
C PHE A 620 -13.84 52.62 -31.28
N ARG A 621 -13.75 52.37 -29.97
CA ARG A 621 -13.31 53.35 -28.97
C ARG A 621 -12.44 52.70 -27.90
N TRP A 622 -11.20 53.16 -27.77
CA TRP A 622 -10.38 52.80 -26.63
C TRP A 622 -10.99 53.41 -25.36
N LYS A 623 -11.33 52.56 -24.40
CA LYS A 623 -11.72 52.92 -23.05
C LYS A 623 -10.45 53.03 -22.21
N ASP A 624 -9.97 54.25 -22.01
CA ASP A 624 -8.83 54.54 -21.13
C ASP A 624 -9.31 55.27 -19.87
N GLN A 625 -8.48 55.35 -18.84
CA GLN A 625 -8.78 55.98 -17.54
C GLN A 625 -9.08 57.48 -17.68
N PHE A 626 -8.63 58.10 -18.78
CA PHE A 626 -8.75 59.53 -19.07
C PHE A 626 -10.01 59.91 -19.84
N SER A 627 -10.47 59.09 -20.81
CA SER A 627 -11.77 59.23 -21.50
C SER A 627 -12.05 58.05 -22.46
N GLN A 628 -13.31 57.89 -22.90
CA GLN A 628 -13.74 56.86 -23.87
C GLN A 628 -13.34 57.15 -25.32
N LYS A 629 -12.62 58.24 -25.62
CA LYS A 629 -12.25 58.57 -27.01
C LYS A 629 -10.74 58.65 -27.23
N TYR A 630 -9.92 58.64 -26.17
CA TYR A 630 -8.50 58.96 -26.26
C TYR A 630 -7.65 57.84 -26.90
N PHE A 631 -6.99 58.10 -28.04
CA PHE A 631 -6.06 57.16 -28.67
C PHE A 631 -4.59 57.53 -28.40
N GLN A 632 -3.90 56.69 -27.63
CA GLN A 632 -2.45 56.78 -27.43
C GLN A 632 -1.72 55.83 -28.40
N PRO A 633 -1.30 56.28 -29.60
CA PRO A 633 -0.72 55.38 -30.62
C PRO A 633 0.56 54.69 -30.17
N THR A 634 1.35 55.34 -29.32
CA THR A 634 2.66 54.87 -28.84
C THR A 634 2.59 54.03 -27.57
N LYS A 635 1.42 53.92 -26.92
CA LYS A 635 1.25 53.08 -25.74
C LYS A 635 1.35 51.61 -26.16
N ASN A 636 2.07 50.81 -25.39
CA ASN A 636 2.09 49.36 -25.58
C ASN A 636 0.68 48.79 -25.43
N ILE A 637 0.27 47.98 -26.40
CA ILE A 637 -1.05 47.36 -26.38
C ILE A 637 -1.05 46.20 -25.39
N THR A 638 -2.09 46.10 -24.56
CA THR A 638 -2.27 44.94 -23.69
C THR A 638 -2.98 43.81 -24.41
N VAL A 639 -2.90 42.59 -23.87
CA VAL A 639 -3.62 41.43 -24.40
C VAL A 639 -5.13 41.69 -24.50
N TRP A 640 -5.73 42.38 -23.51
CA TRP A 640 -7.17 42.65 -23.49
C TRP A 640 -7.60 43.70 -24.48
N GLU A 641 -6.75 44.71 -24.69
CA GLU A 641 -6.93 45.73 -25.70
C GLU A 641 -6.91 45.11 -27.11
N ALA A 642 -6.00 44.17 -27.35
CA ALA A 642 -5.89 43.44 -28.60
C ALA A 642 -7.13 42.59 -28.91
N LEU A 643 -7.58 41.80 -27.92
CA LEU A 643 -8.79 40.98 -28.05
C LEU A 643 -10.05 41.83 -28.24
N TYR A 644 -10.17 42.94 -27.51
CA TYR A 644 -11.26 43.91 -27.68
C TYR A 644 -11.31 44.49 -29.10
N LEU A 645 -10.16 44.91 -29.65
CA LEU A 645 -10.07 45.43 -31.01
C LEU A 645 -10.56 44.39 -32.03
N ILE A 646 -10.02 43.18 -32.00
CA ILE A 646 -10.41 42.14 -32.96
C ILE A 646 -11.88 41.77 -32.84
N GLU A 647 -12.40 41.67 -31.62
CA GLU A 647 -13.81 41.36 -31.40
C GLU A 647 -14.74 42.43 -31.99
N LYS A 648 -14.39 43.70 -31.83
CA LYS A 648 -15.14 44.82 -32.42
C LYS A 648 -15.05 44.86 -33.94
N LEU A 649 -13.91 44.47 -34.51
CA LEU A 649 -13.76 44.38 -35.95
C LEU A 649 -14.53 43.18 -36.52
N ASN A 650 -14.57 42.05 -35.82
CA ASN A 650 -15.14 40.78 -36.30
C ASN A 650 -16.58 40.91 -36.83
N SER A 651 -17.45 41.68 -36.16
CA SER A 651 -18.85 41.89 -36.60
C SER A 651 -18.95 42.38 -38.05
N ASN A 652 -17.92 43.07 -38.55
CA ASN A 652 -17.88 43.69 -39.87
C ASN A 652 -16.91 43.01 -40.85
N ILE A 653 -15.92 42.24 -40.37
CA ILE A 653 -14.97 41.52 -41.23
C ILE A 653 -15.65 40.37 -41.97
N TRP A 654 -16.52 39.61 -41.29
CA TRP A 654 -17.17 38.44 -41.90
C TRP A 654 -18.11 38.79 -43.05
N VAL A 655 -18.83 39.89 -42.91
CA VAL A 655 -19.72 40.41 -43.95
C VAL A 655 -18.94 40.61 -45.26
N LYS A 656 -17.67 41.05 -45.20
CA LYS A 656 -16.84 41.20 -46.40
C LYS A 656 -16.39 39.88 -47.02
N PHE A 657 -16.17 38.82 -46.23
CA PHE A 657 -15.91 37.49 -46.79
C PHE A 657 -17.14 36.88 -47.47
N VAL A 658 -18.35 37.33 -47.11
CA VAL A 658 -19.62 36.88 -47.71
C VAL A 658 -19.99 37.66 -48.97
N TYR A 659 -19.65 38.96 -49.06
CA TYR A 659 -20.11 39.87 -50.12
C TYR A 659 -19.05 40.30 -51.15
N ASN A 660 -17.82 39.76 -51.10
CA ASN A 660 -16.81 39.98 -52.16
C ASN A 660 -16.85 38.93 -53.28
N ASN A 661 -18.02 38.37 -53.57
CA ASN A 661 -18.28 37.60 -54.80
C ASN A 661 -18.86 38.50 -55.88
#